data_AF-A0A534CZP0-F1
#
_entry.id   AF-A0A534CZP0-F1
#
_cell.length_a   1.000
_cell.length_b   1.000
_cell.length_c   1.000
_cell.angle_alpha   90.00
_cell.angle_beta   90.00
_cell.angle_gamma   90.00
#
_symmetry.space_group_name_H-M   'P 1'
#
loop_
_entity.id
_entity.type
_entity.pdbx_description
1 polymer ?
#
loop_
_entity_poly.entity_id
_entity_poly.type
_entity_poly.pdbx_seq_one_letter_code
_entity_poly.pdbx_strand_id
1 'polypeptide(L)'
;AFGVYDHNLVCAAESVSPEGAADLPGCVLRERLWKIRARAVIAAAGALERPLLFPDNDRPGVMLASAAHKYAQAFGVACGQRAVIAANCDGAYRVAASLAAAGVEILAVVDRREGAAPIAGAAGLRVLTGTTLTAVHGARSVRGCTVAPLAGGRRERLHCDLILNAGGYAPAVHLHSQAGGKLRWVAESAMFVPDGAAPGLTSVGACAGVLARAAAVSHATEVGEALARGLAPPQAPVGGAGRSDDITRVPGVRGKQFVDLQNDVLAEDVALAARENYRSVEHLKRYTTTGMGTDQGKTSNINALILMGEYTSQTPAQVGTTRFRPPFAPVTLGTIVGRRVGALYRPLKRLPAHDWHAAQGALFETFGDWCRPAAYPRTGETLDAAAQREAATVRKCAGLFDGSPLGKLEVYGPDAARFLDLMYVGTLSTLRIGQARYGVLLNENGTLVDDGIVARLSEQRFWVNTSTAGFDRTAAAFEEWLQCEYVDFKVLITPVTSRWANITVAGPRAWEWLARLGFEAALAPASMPHMTLRDSVWESHPLRVLRASFSGELGYEVNLPADHAAALLTRLWAHAEELGATLYGIEALQVMRVEKGYIHIGTDTDGTTLPGDVGLARGIERKAAPFVGHRSLLRPASRDPTRLQLVGLMPLDGRTPLPVGAQIAPEPPPALTEGHVTSSYLSPELGLPVALAMLKGGSQRTGEELRVHHLGTMIEARVVKLPFVDPAGGRVHG
;
A
#
# COMPACT_ATOMS: atom_id res chain seq x y z
N ALA A 1 6.98 22.65 2.18
CA ALA A 1 7.31 21.27 1.77
C ALA A 1 7.60 20.43 2.99
N PHE A 2 7.19 19.16 3.02
CA PHE A 2 7.45 18.26 4.14
C PHE A 2 8.42 17.13 3.79
N GLY A 3 8.69 16.87 2.52
CA GLY A 3 9.58 15.78 2.12
C GLY A 3 10.21 15.97 0.75
N VAL A 4 11.46 15.51 0.61
CA VAL A 4 12.13 15.28 -0.68
C VAL A 4 12.34 13.77 -0.85
N TYR A 5 12.05 13.28 -2.05
CA TYR A 5 12.15 11.87 -2.45
C TYR A 5 12.89 11.74 -3.78
N ASP A 6 13.10 10.50 -4.23
CA ASP A 6 13.84 10.16 -5.43
C ASP A 6 13.39 10.94 -6.67
N HIS A 7 14.35 11.22 -7.55
CA HIS A 7 14.19 11.97 -8.80
C HIS A 7 13.63 13.40 -8.63
N ASN A 8 13.95 14.09 -7.52
CA ASN A 8 13.45 15.44 -7.21
C ASN A 8 11.92 15.52 -7.06
N LEU A 9 11.30 14.51 -6.44
CA LEU A 9 9.91 14.62 -6.01
C LEU A 9 9.88 15.36 -4.68
N VAL A 10 9.23 16.51 -4.66
CA VAL A 10 8.98 17.27 -3.43
C VAL A 10 7.50 17.12 -3.09
N CYS A 11 7.21 16.66 -1.88
CA CYS A 11 5.84 16.68 -1.37
C CYS A 11 5.63 17.86 -0.42
N ALA A 12 4.51 18.56 -0.59
CA ALA A 12 4.10 19.64 0.28
C ALA A 12 2.63 19.52 0.65
N ALA A 13 2.29 19.96 1.86
CA ALA A 13 0.92 20.13 2.31
C ALA A 13 0.62 21.63 2.31
N GLU A 14 -0.45 22.02 1.65
CA GLU A 14 -1.02 23.36 1.67
C GLU A 14 -2.25 23.34 2.57
N SER A 15 -2.31 24.22 3.58
CA SER A 15 -3.55 24.47 4.30
C SER A 15 -4.44 25.36 3.44
N VAL A 16 -5.59 24.85 3.02
CA VAL A 16 -6.52 25.56 2.12
C VAL A 16 -7.56 26.33 2.92
N SER A 17 -7.95 25.79 4.06
CA SER A 17 -8.85 26.45 5.00
C SER A 17 -8.07 27.21 6.08
N PRO A 18 -8.60 28.32 6.63
CA PRO A 18 -8.04 28.95 7.82
C PRO A 18 -7.92 27.97 8.99
N GLU A 19 -7.00 28.24 9.93
CA GLU A 19 -6.92 27.47 11.18
C GLU A 19 -8.28 27.52 11.92
N GLY A 20 -8.77 26.36 12.36
CA GLY A 20 -10.08 26.21 13.02
C GLY A 20 -11.29 26.04 12.08
N ALA A 21 -11.13 26.21 10.76
CA ALA A 21 -12.24 26.02 9.80
C ALA A 21 -12.68 24.56 9.63
N ALA A 22 -11.90 23.60 10.13
CA ALA A 22 -12.19 22.17 10.09
C ALA A 22 -13.45 21.77 10.88
N ASP A 23 -13.84 22.59 11.86
CA ASP A 23 -15.03 22.37 12.70
C ASP A 23 -16.29 23.04 12.11
N LEU A 24 -16.16 23.73 10.97
CA LEU A 24 -17.29 24.41 10.31
C LEU A 24 -18.09 23.41 9.45
N PRO A 25 -19.42 23.35 9.60
CA PRO A 25 -20.28 22.59 8.71
C PRO A 25 -20.06 23.00 7.25
N GLY A 26 -19.81 22.02 6.37
CA GLY A 26 -19.63 22.26 4.94
C GLY A 26 -18.21 22.58 4.47
N CYS A 27 -17.18 22.53 5.34
CA CYS A 27 -15.79 22.61 4.88
C CYS A 27 -15.41 21.37 4.05
N VAL A 28 -15.30 21.52 2.73
CA VAL A 28 -15.10 20.40 1.79
C VAL A 28 -13.61 20.03 1.60
N LEU A 29 -12.67 20.95 1.86
CA LEU A 29 -11.24 20.74 1.66
C LEU A 29 -10.40 21.50 2.70
N ARG A 30 -9.79 20.76 3.63
CA ARG A 30 -8.91 21.31 4.68
C ARG A 30 -7.48 21.53 4.20
N GLU A 31 -6.91 20.51 3.57
CA GLU A 31 -5.51 20.47 3.15
C GLU A 31 -5.39 19.90 1.72
N ARG A 32 -4.36 20.33 1.00
CA ARG A 32 -4.02 19.83 -0.34
C ARG A 32 -2.61 19.26 -0.35
N LEU A 33 -2.49 18.03 -0.86
CA LEU A 33 -1.21 17.41 -1.14
C LEU A 33 -0.69 17.84 -2.52
N TRP A 34 0.46 18.50 -2.53
CA TRP A 34 1.24 18.80 -3.72
C TRP A 34 2.32 17.74 -3.90
N LYS A 35 2.39 17.15 -5.11
CA LYS A 35 3.45 16.25 -5.57
C LYS A 35 4.18 16.92 -6.72
N ILE A 36 5.32 17.54 -6.43
CA ILE A 36 6.04 18.42 -7.34
C ILE A 36 7.27 17.69 -7.87
N ARG A 37 7.32 17.40 -9.16
CA ARG A 37 8.52 16.88 -9.83
C ARG A 37 9.30 18.06 -10.42
N ALA A 38 10.40 18.44 -9.79
CA ALA A 38 11.18 19.62 -10.21
C ALA A 38 12.47 19.21 -10.95
N ARG A 39 12.90 20.02 -11.93
CA ARG A 39 14.22 19.83 -12.56
C ARG A 39 15.37 20.13 -11.60
N ALA A 40 15.20 21.16 -10.77
CA ALA A 40 16.10 21.54 -9.69
C ALA A 40 15.29 22.04 -8.49
N VAL A 41 15.81 21.84 -7.28
CA VAL A 41 15.17 22.27 -6.02
C VAL A 41 16.09 23.23 -5.28
N ILE A 42 15.57 24.38 -4.86
CA ILE A 42 16.28 25.32 -3.99
C ILE A 42 15.65 25.25 -2.59
N ALA A 43 16.44 24.88 -1.58
CA ALA A 43 16.02 24.82 -0.19
C ALA A 43 16.42 26.09 0.58
N ALA A 44 15.44 26.97 0.81
CA ALA A 44 15.59 28.19 1.60
C ALA A 44 14.93 28.06 2.98
N ALA A 45 15.13 26.93 3.67
CA ALA A 45 14.38 26.57 4.89
C ALA A 45 14.77 27.34 6.17
N GLY A 46 15.73 28.28 6.08
CA GLY A 46 16.20 29.06 7.22
C GLY A 46 17.06 28.27 8.21
N ALA A 47 17.17 28.79 9.43
CA ALA A 47 17.82 28.14 10.57
C ALA A 47 16.94 28.26 11.82
N LEU A 48 17.00 27.25 12.68
CA LEU A 48 16.28 27.17 13.95
C LEU A 48 17.20 27.67 15.07
N GLU A 49 16.68 28.38 16.07
CA GLU A 49 17.50 28.74 17.24
C GLU A 49 17.65 27.51 18.16
N ARG A 50 18.89 27.28 18.61
CA ARG A 50 19.23 26.21 19.55
C ARG A 50 19.19 26.78 20.97
N PRO A 51 18.49 26.13 21.93
CA PRO A 51 18.52 26.55 23.32
C PRO A 51 19.84 26.18 24.01
N LEU A 52 20.11 26.82 25.15
CA LEU A 52 21.15 26.48 26.11
C LEU A 52 20.60 25.68 27.27
N LEU A 53 21.51 24.96 27.94
CA LEU A 53 21.21 24.13 29.09
C LEU A 53 21.67 24.84 30.37
N PHE A 54 20.71 25.18 31.22
CA PHE A 54 20.92 25.73 32.56
C PHE A 54 19.83 25.16 33.50
N PRO A 55 19.98 25.24 34.82
CA PRO A 55 19.01 24.67 35.76
C PRO A 55 17.60 25.24 35.57
N ASP A 56 16.61 24.34 35.55
CA ASP A 56 15.18 24.62 35.37
C ASP A 56 14.89 25.47 34.12
N ASN A 57 15.55 25.12 33.01
CA ASN A 57 15.38 25.77 31.69
C ASN A 57 14.05 25.43 30.99
N ASP A 58 13.19 24.63 31.60
CA ASP A 58 11.83 24.30 31.17
C ASP A 58 10.77 25.23 31.76
N ARG A 59 11.13 26.03 32.77
CA ARG A 59 10.15 26.81 33.56
C ARG A 59 9.38 27.81 32.68
N PRO A 60 8.04 27.92 32.81
CA PRO A 60 7.26 28.92 32.07
C PRO A 60 7.80 30.34 32.28
N GLY A 61 8.08 31.05 31.19
CA GLY A 61 8.82 32.30 31.18
C GLY A 61 10.28 32.15 30.71
N VAL A 62 10.76 30.92 30.52
CA VAL A 62 11.96 30.64 29.70
C VAL A 62 11.51 30.47 28.25
N MET A 63 12.09 31.23 27.33
CA MET A 63 11.76 31.18 25.90
C MET A 63 13.01 31.32 25.04
N LEU A 64 12.98 30.79 23.82
CA LEU A 64 13.99 31.12 22.81
C LEU A 64 14.01 32.63 22.54
N ALA A 65 15.20 33.22 22.47
CA ALA A 65 15.35 34.67 22.30
C ALA A 65 14.74 35.16 20.98
N SER A 66 14.94 34.42 19.90
CA SER A 66 14.32 34.67 18.59
C SER A 66 12.79 34.54 18.61
N ALA A 67 12.24 33.66 19.45
CA ALA A 67 10.79 33.53 19.60
C ALA A 67 10.19 34.77 20.27
N ALA A 68 10.79 35.23 21.38
CA ALA A 68 10.36 36.47 22.05
C ALA A 68 10.51 37.70 21.14
N HIS A 69 11.61 37.78 20.39
CA HIS A 69 11.79 38.81 19.36
C HIS A 69 10.69 38.76 18.29
N LYS A 70 10.32 37.58 17.80
CA LYS A 70 9.21 37.40 16.85
C LYS A 70 7.87 37.82 17.45
N TYR A 71 7.58 37.45 18.69
CA TYR A 71 6.38 37.92 19.41
C TYR A 71 6.29 39.43 19.47
N ALA A 72 7.38 40.10 19.83
CA ALA A 72 7.42 41.56 19.88
C ALA A 72 7.24 42.19 18.48
N GLN A 73 8.02 41.77 17.49
CA GLN A 73 8.09 42.45 16.18
C GLN A 73 6.94 42.09 15.24
N ALA A 74 6.50 40.83 15.21
CA ALA A 74 5.48 40.37 14.28
C ALA A 74 4.07 40.43 14.87
N PHE A 75 3.94 40.34 16.19
CA PHE A 75 2.64 40.26 16.86
C PHE A 75 2.39 41.40 17.87
N GLY A 76 3.37 42.26 18.14
CA GLY A 76 3.22 43.35 19.11
C GLY A 76 3.07 42.87 20.55
N VAL A 77 3.56 41.66 20.87
CA VAL A 77 3.39 41.03 22.19
C VAL A 77 4.70 41.07 22.96
N ALA A 78 4.68 41.68 24.14
CA ALA A 78 5.75 41.54 25.13
C ALA A 78 5.55 40.24 25.92
N CYS A 79 6.47 39.29 25.80
CA CYS A 79 6.42 38.01 26.52
C CYS A 79 6.72 38.11 28.03
N GLY A 80 7.15 39.28 28.48
CA GLY A 80 7.44 39.65 29.86
C GLY A 80 7.93 41.09 29.91
N GLN A 81 8.02 41.67 31.11
CA GLN A 81 8.41 43.07 31.28
C GLN A 81 9.89 43.22 31.58
N ARG A 82 10.48 42.26 32.30
CA ARG A 82 11.85 42.33 32.84
C ARG A 82 12.61 41.06 32.46
N ALA A 83 13.48 41.18 31.48
CA ALA A 83 14.15 40.05 30.85
C ALA A 83 15.62 39.93 31.26
N VAL A 84 16.06 38.68 31.43
CA VAL A 84 17.48 38.30 31.45
C VAL A 84 17.75 37.42 30.23
N ILE A 85 18.85 37.66 29.52
CA ILE A 85 19.21 36.86 28.34
C ILE A 85 20.37 35.94 28.70
N ALA A 86 20.14 34.63 28.70
CA ALA A 86 21.18 33.62 28.78
C ALA A 86 21.78 33.42 27.38
N ALA A 87 23.03 33.85 27.19
CA ALA A 87 23.66 33.97 25.89
C ALA A 87 24.89 33.07 25.73
N ASN A 88 25.03 32.53 24.52
CA ASN A 88 26.23 31.85 24.02
C ASN A 88 26.57 32.25 22.59
N CYS A 89 25.83 33.19 22.01
CA CYS A 89 26.01 33.59 20.63
C CYS A 89 25.75 35.08 20.45
N ASP A 90 26.35 35.66 19.41
CA ASP A 90 26.25 37.10 19.17
C ASP A 90 24.82 37.55 18.81
N GLY A 91 23.97 36.61 18.37
CA GLY A 91 22.55 36.85 18.12
C GLY A 91 21.81 37.39 19.36
N ALA A 92 22.25 37.01 20.56
CA ALA A 92 21.65 37.46 21.82
C ALA A 92 21.63 38.99 21.95
N TYR A 93 22.72 39.65 21.59
CA TYR A 93 22.84 41.11 21.69
C TYR A 93 21.91 41.85 20.73
N ARG A 94 21.69 41.32 19.52
CA ARG A 94 20.76 41.91 18.55
C ARG A 94 19.32 41.82 19.07
N VAL A 95 18.95 40.66 19.61
CA VAL A 95 17.64 40.47 20.25
C VAL A 95 17.47 41.40 21.45
N ALA A 96 18.50 41.52 22.30
CA ALA A 96 18.49 42.41 23.45
C ALA A 96 18.21 43.86 23.07
N ALA A 97 18.97 44.39 22.12
CA ALA A 97 18.80 45.76 21.63
C ALA A 97 17.41 46.00 21.03
N SER A 98 16.92 45.04 20.24
CA SER A 98 15.59 45.15 19.63
C SER A 98 14.46 45.12 20.66
N LEU A 99 14.54 44.27 21.68
CA LEU A 99 13.52 44.17 22.72
C LEU A 99 13.57 45.37 23.67
N ALA A 100 14.75 45.88 23.99
CA ALA A 100 14.92 47.14 24.73
C ALA A 100 14.27 48.31 23.98
N ALA A 101 14.49 48.42 22.67
CA ALA A 101 13.85 49.42 21.83
C ALA A 101 12.32 49.26 21.75
N ALA A 102 11.81 48.04 21.96
CA ALA A 102 10.38 47.74 22.05
C ALA A 102 9.79 47.94 23.46
N GLY A 103 10.58 48.43 24.43
CA GLY A 103 10.12 48.76 25.78
C GLY A 103 10.22 47.62 26.81
N VAL A 104 10.88 46.50 26.49
CA VAL A 104 11.16 45.44 27.47
C VAL A 104 12.42 45.81 28.28
N GLU A 105 12.34 45.78 29.61
CA GLU A 105 13.49 46.06 30.49
C GLU A 105 14.49 44.90 30.43
N ILE A 106 15.65 45.10 29.79
CA ILE A 106 16.71 44.09 29.76
C ILE A 106 17.64 44.29 30.96
N LEU A 107 17.51 43.44 31.98
CA LEU A 107 18.28 43.53 33.23
C LEU A 107 19.75 43.16 33.04
N ALA A 108 20.02 42.12 32.25
CA ALA A 108 21.37 41.71 31.89
C ALA A 108 21.37 40.79 30.66
N VAL A 109 22.40 40.92 29.84
CA VAL A 109 22.85 39.86 28.92
C VAL A 109 23.94 39.06 29.64
N VAL A 110 23.61 37.83 30.00
CA VAL A 110 24.49 36.90 30.70
C VAL A 110 25.15 36.02 29.65
N ASP A 111 26.32 36.46 29.19
CA ASP A 111 27.09 35.75 28.17
C ASP A 111 28.15 34.87 28.84
N ARG A 112 28.07 33.57 28.59
CA ARG A 112 29.01 32.62 29.19
C ARG A 112 30.39 32.65 28.54
N ARG A 113 30.54 33.29 27.39
CA ARG A 113 31.80 33.36 26.66
C ARG A 113 32.71 34.42 27.30
N GLU A 114 33.97 34.05 27.50
CA GLU A 114 35.00 35.03 27.88
C GLU A 114 35.41 35.89 26.70
N GLY A 115 35.73 37.16 26.97
CA GLY A 115 36.20 38.11 25.96
C GLY A 115 35.16 38.47 24.89
N ALA A 116 33.87 38.17 25.10
CA ALA A 116 32.82 38.59 24.21
C ALA A 116 32.71 40.12 24.20
N ALA A 117 33.07 40.76 23.10
CA ALA A 117 32.84 42.19 22.91
C ALA A 117 31.38 42.40 22.50
N PRO A 118 30.61 43.25 23.20
CA PRO A 118 29.26 43.58 22.77
C PRO A 118 29.29 44.11 21.34
N ILE A 119 28.51 43.50 20.45
CA ILE A 119 28.36 43.99 19.06
C ILE A 119 27.70 45.38 19.04
N ALA A 120 27.86 46.10 17.92
CA ALA A 120 27.20 47.39 17.70
C ALA A 120 25.69 47.32 18.00
N GLY A 121 25.20 48.21 18.87
CA GLY A 121 23.80 48.26 19.33
C GLY A 121 23.55 47.82 20.77
N ALA A 122 24.53 47.23 21.46
CA ALA A 122 24.44 46.88 22.88
C ALA A 122 24.83 48.03 23.84
N ALA A 123 24.99 49.26 23.33
CA ALA A 123 25.34 50.42 24.14
C ALA A 123 24.24 50.70 25.18
N GLY A 124 24.62 50.74 26.46
CA GLY A 124 23.70 50.94 27.59
C GLY A 124 23.08 49.66 28.17
N LEU A 125 23.33 48.48 27.59
CA LEU A 125 22.92 47.21 28.18
C LEU A 125 23.96 46.72 29.19
N ARG A 126 23.48 46.16 30.31
CA ARG A 126 24.33 45.46 31.27
C ARG A 126 24.76 44.11 30.69
N VAL A 127 26.04 43.93 30.41
CA VAL A 127 26.61 42.67 29.89
C VAL A 127 27.50 42.02 30.93
N LEU A 128 27.22 40.77 31.25
CA LEU A 128 28.00 39.94 32.17
C LEU A 128 28.67 38.82 31.36
N THR A 129 29.93 39.02 30.98
CA THR A 129 30.73 38.02 30.25
C THR A 129 31.30 36.95 31.17
N GLY A 130 31.66 35.77 30.64
CA GLY A 130 32.16 34.66 31.44
C GLY A 130 31.23 34.28 32.60
N THR A 131 29.92 34.50 32.45
CA THR A 131 28.92 34.35 33.50
C THR A 131 27.79 33.43 33.02
N THR A 132 27.23 32.62 33.91
CA THR A 132 26.13 31.71 33.58
C THR A 132 24.98 31.81 34.59
N LEU A 133 23.81 31.29 34.22
CA LEU A 133 22.70 31.06 35.13
C LEU A 133 22.98 29.79 35.94
N THR A 134 22.84 29.91 37.27
CA THR A 134 23.04 28.82 38.22
C THR A 134 21.76 28.37 38.93
N ALA A 135 20.68 29.15 38.82
CA ALA A 135 19.35 28.78 39.28
C ALA A 135 18.29 29.66 38.59
N VAL A 136 17.10 29.10 38.37
CA VAL A 136 15.90 29.85 37.98
C VAL A 136 14.88 29.74 39.11
N HIS A 137 14.35 30.87 39.55
CA HIS A 137 13.46 30.99 40.70
C HIS A 137 11.99 31.10 40.30
N GLY A 138 11.11 30.63 41.19
CA GLY A 138 9.64 30.68 41.05
C GLY A 138 9.07 29.28 40.80
N ALA A 139 7.87 28.98 41.32
CA ALA A 139 7.32 27.62 41.23
C ALA A 139 6.59 27.36 39.91
N ARG A 140 5.61 28.22 39.55
CA ARG A 140 4.77 28.07 38.34
C ARG A 140 5.28 28.84 37.13
N SER A 141 6.12 29.84 37.35
CA SER A 141 6.70 30.69 36.32
C SER A 141 8.00 31.31 36.84
N VAL A 142 8.80 31.87 35.93
CA VAL A 142 9.99 32.66 36.28
C VAL A 142 9.60 33.84 37.18
N ARG A 143 10.35 33.99 38.28
CA ARG A 143 10.30 35.14 39.22
C ARG A 143 11.69 35.74 39.47
N GLY A 144 12.71 35.18 38.84
CA GLY A 144 14.10 35.62 38.96
C GLY A 144 15.07 34.52 38.54
N CYS A 145 16.36 34.87 38.48
CA CYS A 145 17.44 33.92 38.29
C CYS A 145 18.65 34.28 39.17
N THR A 146 19.52 33.30 39.43
CA THR A 146 20.84 33.53 40.02
C THR A 146 21.90 33.40 38.94
N VAL A 147 22.79 34.38 38.83
CA VAL A 147 23.94 34.38 37.92
C VAL A 147 25.25 34.27 38.70
N ALA A 148 26.25 33.63 38.12
CA ALA A 148 27.57 33.50 38.72
C ALA A 148 28.69 33.49 37.66
N PRO A 149 29.85 34.12 37.94
CA PRO A 149 31.03 34.00 37.09
C PRO A 149 31.52 32.54 37.02
N LEU A 150 31.94 32.10 35.83
CA LEU A 150 32.49 30.77 35.58
C LEU A 150 33.85 30.57 36.25
N ALA A 151 34.67 31.62 36.31
CA ALA A 151 35.97 31.63 36.99
C ALA A 151 35.88 31.55 38.54
N GLY A 152 34.67 31.48 39.09
CA GLY A 152 34.42 31.59 40.53
C GLY A 152 34.23 33.05 40.98
N GLY A 153 33.31 33.28 41.91
CA GLY A 153 32.99 34.63 42.38
C GLY A 153 31.63 34.75 43.06
N ARG A 154 31.25 36.00 43.38
CA ARG A 154 29.99 36.29 44.07
C ARG A 154 28.78 35.98 43.16
N ARG A 155 27.83 35.22 43.70
CA ARG A 155 26.53 34.98 43.06
C ARG A 155 25.64 36.21 43.18
N GLU A 156 24.90 36.52 42.14
CA GLU A 156 23.95 37.64 42.11
C GLU A 156 22.56 37.13 41.75
N ARG A 157 21.54 37.62 42.46
CA ARG A 157 20.14 37.33 42.18
C ARG A 157 19.51 38.49 41.42
N LEU A 158 18.91 38.19 40.28
CA LEU A 158 18.17 39.13 39.44
C LEU A 158 16.68 38.80 39.49
N HIS A 159 15.84 39.80 39.72
CA HIS A 159 14.38 39.66 39.72
C HIS A 159 13.83 39.94 38.32
N CYS A 160 13.51 38.88 37.58
CA CYS A 160 12.95 38.91 36.22
C CYS A 160 11.66 38.09 36.14
N ASP A 161 10.84 38.35 35.13
CA ASP A 161 9.67 37.53 34.76
C ASP A 161 9.87 36.78 33.44
N LEU A 162 10.96 37.07 32.71
CA LEU A 162 11.31 36.47 31.43
C LEU A 162 12.81 36.11 31.40
N ILE A 163 13.12 34.90 30.93
CA ILE A 163 14.49 34.48 30.62
C ILE A 163 14.54 34.10 29.14
N LEU A 164 15.39 34.77 28.37
CA LEU A 164 15.57 34.51 26.95
C LEU A 164 16.81 33.65 26.73
N ASN A 165 16.63 32.56 26.01
CA ASN A 165 17.63 31.55 25.79
C ASN A 165 18.19 31.67 24.37
N ALA A 166 19.45 32.09 24.25
CA ALA A 166 20.12 32.38 22.98
C ALA A 166 21.38 31.51 22.83
N GLY A 167 21.20 30.30 22.30
CA GLY A 167 22.26 29.28 22.30
C GLY A 167 23.02 29.06 21.00
N GLY A 168 22.65 29.78 19.95
CA GLY A 168 23.19 29.62 18.60
C GLY A 168 22.09 29.18 17.62
N TYR A 169 22.50 28.83 16.40
CA TYR A 169 21.58 28.46 15.32
C TYR A 169 21.88 27.07 14.77
N ALA A 170 20.84 26.36 14.36
CA ALA A 170 20.89 25.10 13.66
C ALA A 170 20.24 25.27 12.28
N PRO A 171 21.02 25.39 11.19
CA PRO A 171 20.50 25.40 9.83
C PRO A 171 19.47 24.30 9.58
N ALA A 172 18.35 24.62 8.95
CA ALA A 172 17.25 23.69 8.74
C ALA A 172 17.53 22.73 7.56
N VAL A 173 18.55 21.89 7.72
CA VAL A 173 19.11 21.01 6.67
C VAL A 173 18.28 19.75 6.37
N HIS A 174 17.09 19.63 6.95
CA HIS A 174 16.24 18.43 6.86
C HIS A 174 16.00 17.98 5.41
N LEU A 175 15.59 18.91 4.53
CA LEU A 175 15.32 18.59 3.12
C LEU A 175 16.61 18.26 2.35
N HIS A 176 17.72 18.92 2.68
CA HIS A 176 19.05 18.64 2.11
C HIS A 176 19.50 17.22 2.43
N SER A 177 19.40 16.81 3.69
CA SER A 177 19.77 15.46 4.13
C SER A 177 18.80 14.39 3.63
N GLN A 178 17.50 14.69 3.49
CA GLN A 178 16.53 13.78 2.86
C GLN A 178 16.88 13.49 1.40
N ALA A 179 17.43 14.48 0.68
CA ALA A 179 17.95 14.32 -0.68
C ALA A 179 19.30 13.59 -0.75
N GLY A 180 19.84 13.13 0.38
CA GLY A 180 21.15 12.46 0.47
C GLY A 180 22.34 13.42 0.63
N GLY A 181 22.08 14.70 0.88
CA GLY A 181 23.11 15.71 1.10
C GLY A 181 23.88 15.48 2.41
N LYS A 182 25.21 15.62 2.33
CA LYS A 182 26.11 15.55 3.48
C LYS A 182 26.15 16.85 4.25
N LEU A 183 26.56 16.76 5.52
CA LEU A 183 26.70 17.90 6.43
C LEU A 183 28.14 17.97 6.94
N ARG A 184 28.61 19.17 7.24
CA ARG A 184 29.89 19.44 7.90
C ARG A 184 29.69 20.33 9.12
N TRP A 185 30.57 20.20 10.10
CA TRP A 185 30.57 21.02 11.31
C TRP A 185 31.34 22.33 11.11
N VAL A 186 30.80 23.44 11.62
CA VAL A 186 31.45 24.76 11.66
C VAL A 186 31.69 25.11 13.11
N ALA A 187 32.95 25.04 13.55
CA ALA A 187 33.33 25.21 14.95
C ALA A 187 33.07 26.63 15.48
N GLU A 188 33.38 27.67 14.69
CA GLU A 188 33.24 29.08 15.09
C GLU A 188 31.82 29.47 15.52
N SER A 189 30.81 28.85 14.90
CA SER A 189 29.38 29.10 15.18
C SER A 189 28.66 27.87 15.74
N ALA A 190 29.41 26.82 16.10
CA ALA A 190 28.92 25.56 16.65
C ALA A 190 27.66 25.00 15.94
N MET A 191 27.69 24.86 14.61
CA MET A 191 26.54 24.42 13.83
C MET A 191 26.91 23.44 12.70
N PHE A 192 25.96 22.57 12.33
CA PHE A 192 26.05 21.78 11.10
C PHE A 192 25.51 22.56 9.92
N VAL A 193 26.25 22.58 8.81
CA VAL A 193 25.85 23.18 7.54
C VAL A 193 25.90 22.16 6.41
N PRO A 194 25.18 22.36 5.30
CA PRO A 194 25.35 21.58 4.08
C PRO A 194 26.82 21.54 3.63
N ASP A 195 27.30 20.35 3.29
CA ASP A 195 28.60 20.13 2.65
C ASP A 195 28.42 20.11 1.13
N GLY A 196 28.24 21.29 0.55
CA GLY A 196 27.91 21.47 -0.87
C GLY A 196 26.44 21.22 -1.20
N ALA A 197 26.17 20.92 -2.48
CA ALA A 197 24.83 20.60 -2.98
C ALA A 197 24.47 19.13 -2.74
N ALA A 198 23.19 18.85 -2.51
CA ALA A 198 22.65 17.49 -2.57
C ALA A 198 22.26 17.13 -4.01
N PRO A 199 22.12 15.84 -4.35
CA PRO A 199 21.55 15.41 -5.63
C PRO A 199 20.25 16.16 -5.98
N GLY A 200 20.30 17.01 -7.00
CA GLY A 200 19.17 17.80 -7.49
C GLY A 200 18.64 18.90 -6.56
N LEU A 201 19.29 19.15 -5.42
CA LEU A 201 18.87 20.14 -4.42
C LEU A 201 20.03 21.00 -3.92
N THR A 202 19.84 22.32 -3.91
CA THR A 202 20.81 23.28 -3.38
C THR A 202 20.21 24.08 -2.23
N SER A 203 20.89 24.08 -1.09
CA SER A 203 20.50 24.89 0.06
C SER A 203 21.01 26.32 -0.08
N VAL A 204 20.21 27.31 0.33
CA VAL A 204 20.57 28.75 0.27
C VAL A 204 20.24 29.48 1.57
N GLY A 205 20.79 30.69 1.72
CA GLY A 205 20.59 31.53 2.92
C GLY A 205 21.00 30.82 4.22
N ALA A 206 20.23 31.03 5.29
CA ALA A 206 20.55 30.45 6.60
C ALA A 206 20.49 28.92 6.62
N CYS A 207 19.75 28.28 5.70
CA CYS A 207 19.75 26.83 5.51
C CYS A 207 21.12 26.32 5.04
N ALA A 208 21.84 27.14 4.27
CA ALA A 208 23.21 26.88 3.85
C ALA A 208 24.27 27.37 4.85
N GLY A 209 23.87 27.92 6.01
CA GLY A 209 24.78 28.53 6.99
C GLY A 209 25.17 29.98 6.67
N VAL A 210 24.49 30.65 5.73
CA VAL A 210 24.70 32.07 5.41
C VAL A 210 23.67 32.93 6.15
N LEU A 211 24.06 33.49 7.31
CA LEU A 211 23.13 34.20 8.21
C LEU A 211 23.15 35.72 8.02
N ALA A 212 24.19 36.28 7.37
CA ALA A 212 24.20 37.69 6.99
C ALA A 212 23.22 37.92 5.82
N ARG A 213 22.23 38.79 6.01
CA ARG A 213 21.13 39.02 5.04
C ARG A 213 21.63 39.33 3.62
N ALA A 214 22.59 40.25 3.47
CA ALA A 214 23.12 40.64 2.17
C ALA A 214 23.78 39.46 1.43
N ALA A 215 24.65 38.72 2.13
CA ALA A 215 25.31 37.53 1.57
C ALA A 215 24.31 36.42 1.25
N ALA A 216 23.27 36.23 2.09
CA ALA A 216 22.23 35.23 1.86
C ALA A 216 21.44 35.49 0.58
N VAL A 217 21.09 36.75 0.31
CA VAL A 217 20.37 37.17 -0.91
C VAL A 217 21.27 37.05 -2.15
N SER A 218 22.54 37.47 -2.07
CA SER A 218 23.50 37.33 -3.18
C SER A 218 23.66 35.86 -3.57
N HIS A 219 23.99 35.01 -2.59
CA HIS A 219 24.18 33.58 -2.82
C HIS A 219 22.92 32.90 -3.39
N ALA A 220 21.73 33.22 -2.87
CA ALA A 220 20.49 32.66 -3.41
C ALA A 220 20.24 33.07 -4.87
N THR A 221 20.59 34.30 -5.24
CA THR A 221 20.47 34.81 -6.62
C THR A 221 21.42 34.08 -7.54
N GLU A 222 22.70 33.98 -7.16
CA GLU A 222 23.73 33.28 -7.94
C GLU A 222 23.39 31.79 -8.16
N VAL A 223 22.89 31.12 -7.13
CA VAL A 223 22.38 29.73 -7.23
C VAL A 223 21.21 29.63 -8.20
N GLY A 224 20.22 30.53 -8.08
CA GLY A 224 19.05 30.55 -8.96
C GLY A 224 19.45 30.71 -10.44
N GLU A 225 20.36 31.65 -10.71
CA GLU A 225 20.87 31.88 -12.06
C GLU A 225 21.70 30.71 -12.61
N ALA A 226 22.57 30.12 -11.78
CA ALA A 226 23.37 28.97 -12.18
C ALA A 226 22.48 27.79 -12.58
N LEU A 227 21.48 27.47 -11.74
CA LEU A 227 20.52 26.40 -12.03
C LEU A 227 19.67 26.69 -13.27
N ALA A 228 19.24 27.94 -13.47
CA ALA A 228 18.51 28.34 -14.67
C ALA A 228 19.33 28.15 -15.97
N ARG A 229 20.66 28.32 -15.89
CA ARG A 229 21.60 28.09 -17.00
C ARG A 229 22.11 26.64 -17.11
N GLY A 230 21.67 25.73 -16.23
CA GLY A 230 22.17 24.35 -16.18
C GLY A 230 23.62 24.22 -15.70
N LEU A 231 24.11 25.22 -14.98
CA LEU A 231 25.46 25.25 -14.42
C LEU A 231 25.48 24.71 -12.98
N ALA A 232 26.67 24.31 -12.53
CA ALA A 232 26.87 23.95 -11.13
C ALA A 232 26.62 25.17 -10.23
N PRO A 233 25.84 25.04 -9.14
CA PRO A 233 25.62 26.13 -8.22
C PRO A 233 26.91 26.48 -7.47
N PRO A 234 27.15 27.77 -7.13
CA PRO A 234 28.30 28.18 -6.34
C PRO A 234 28.23 27.60 -4.92
N GLN A 235 29.39 27.56 -4.26
CA GLN A 235 29.48 27.18 -2.86
C GLN A 235 28.94 28.29 -1.95
N ALA A 236 28.28 27.90 -0.87
CA ALA A 236 27.72 28.85 0.09
C ALA A 236 28.84 29.59 0.85
N PRO A 237 28.81 30.94 0.88
CA PRO A 237 29.73 31.74 1.71
C PRO A 237 29.28 31.70 3.18
N VAL A 238 29.49 30.55 3.84
CA VAL A 238 29.08 30.31 5.23
C VAL A 238 29.65 31.39 6.15
N GLY A 239 28.79 32.04 6.94
CA GLY A 239 29.20 33.14 7.80
C GLY A 239 28.03 34.01 8.27
N GLY A 240 28.35 35.03 9.07
CA GLY A 240 27.39 36.01 9.60
C GLY A 240 26.58 35.56 10.83
N ALA A 241 26.79 34.32 11.29
CA ALA A 241 26.19 33.79 12.52
C ALA A 241 26.82 34.37 13.79
N GLY A 242 28.05 34.90 13.69
CA GLY A 242 28.86 35.31 14.83
C GLY A 242 29.47 34.11 15.57
N ARG A 243 30.20 34.40 16.64
CA ARG A 243 30.78 33.37 17.50
C ARG A 243 29.67 32.63 18.25
N SER A 244 29.78 31.32 18.35
CA SER A 244 29.02 30.50 19.30
C SER A 244 29.88 29.34 19.76
N ASP A 245 30.02 29.17 21.08
CA ASP A 245 30.84 28.08 21.61
C ASP A 245 30.06 26.76 21.56
N ASP A 246 30.76 25.64 21.41
CA ASP A 246 30.21 24.27 21.34
C ASP A 246 30.04 23.62 22.72
N ILE A 247 29.94 24.43 23.77
CA ILE A 247 29.66 24.00 25.14
C ILE A 247 28.17 24.21 25.38
N THR A 248 27.36 23.18 25.60
CA THR A 248 25.90 23.37 25.77
C THR A 248 25.49 23.61 27.22
N ARG A 249 26.23 23.06 28.18
CA ARG A 249 26.01 23.19 29.62
C ARG A 249 27.28 23.59 30.37
N VAL A 250 27.12 24.16 31.57
CA VAL A 250 28.24 24.43 32.48
C VAL A 250 28.37 23.28 33.50
N PRO A 251 29.54 22.60 33.60
CA PRO A 251 29.74 21.54 34.58
C PRO A 251 29.57 22.02 36.03
N GLY A 252 29.12 21.12 36.92
CA GLY A 252 29.05 21.37 38.37
C GLY A 252 27.89 22.26 38.84
N VAL A 253 27.06 22.78 37.93
CA VAL A 253 25.83 23.49 38.30
C VAL A 253 24.73 22.48 38.66
N ARG A 254 24.14 22.62 39.85
CA ARG A 254 23.07 21.71 40.33
C ARG A 254 21.70 22.13 39.81
N GLY A 255 20.83 21.16 39.54
CA GLY A 255 19.44 21.35 39.12
C GLY A 255 19.13 20.63 37.80
N LYS A 256 17.86 20.50 37.47
CA LYS A 256 17.44 19.79 36.23
C LYS A 256 17.81 20.61 35.01
N GLN A 257 18.46 20.01 34.03
CA GLN A 257 18.83 20.66 32.76
C GLN A 257 18.23 19.87 31.61
N PHE A 258 17.12 20.36 31.06
CA PHE A 258 16.37 19.68 30.02
C PHE A 258 17.03 19.89 28.66
N VAL A 259 17.35 18.78 28.00
CA VAL A 259 17.84 18.70 26.61
C VAL A 259 16.66 18.61 25.65
N ASP A 260 15.67 17.77 25.98
CA ASP A 260 14.43 17.62 25.23
C ASP A 260 13.24 17.95 26.14
N LEU A 261 12.60 19.08 25.86
CA LEU A 261 11.48 19.58 26.68
C LEU A 261 10.21 18.76 26.49
N GLN A 262 9.99 18.18 25.30
CA GLN A 262 8.74 17.46 25.03
C GLN A 262 8.73 16.07 25.68
N ASN A 263 9.90 15.44 25.75
CA ASN A 263 10.07 14.09 26.29
C ASN A 263 10.75 14.07 27.67
N ASP A 264 10.87 15.21 28.34
CA ASP A 264 11.49 15.35 29.67
C ASP A 264 12.92 14.78 29.78
N VAL A 265 13.70 14.84 28.70
CA VAL A 265 15.08 14.29 28.69
C VAL A 265 16.05 15.28 29.29
N LEU A 266 16.79 14.85 30.31
CA LEU A 266 17.80 15.65 31.00
C LEU A 266 19.21 15.42 30.43
N ALA A 267 20.11 16.36 30.68
CA ALA A 267 21.53 16.19 30.40
C ALA A 267 22.13 14.99 31.17
N GLU A 268 21.58 14.66 32.34
CA GLU A 268 21.98 13.49 33.13
C GLU A 268 21.58 12.17 32.47
N ASP A 269 20.49 12.12 31.71
CA ASP A 269 20.07 10.93 30.95
C ASP A 269 21.02 10.66 29.78
N VAL A 270 21.51 11.73 29.13
CA VAL A 270 22.56 11.62 28.10
C VAL A 270 23.87 11.10 28.71
N ALA A 271 24.24 11.59 29.90
CA ALA A 271 25.40 11.11 30.64
C ALA A 271 25.26 9.65 31.08
N LEU A 272 24.06 9.24 31.50
CA LEU A 272 23.73 7.86 31.84
C LEU A 272 23.87 6.95 30.61
N ALA A 273 23.32 7.34 29.47
CA ALA A 273 23.45 6.58 28.23
C ALA A 273 24.92 6.38 27.82
N ALA A 274 25.75 7.44 27.93
CA ALA A 274 27.18 7.33 27.67
C ALA A 274 27.90 6.41 28.68
N ARG A 275 27.53 6.45 29.97
CA ARG A 275 28.06 5.54 31.00
C ARG A 275 27.69 4.08 30.74
N GLU A 276 26.48 3.83 30.26
CA GLU A 276 26.00 2.49 29.87
C GLU A 276 26.52 2.04 28.50
N ASN A 277 27.52 2.74 27.95
CA ASN A 277 28.23 2.37 26.74
C ASN A 277 27.41 2.46 25.44
N TYR A 278 26.32 3.22 25.43
CA TYR A 278 25.68 3.63 24.18
C TYR A 278 26.56 4.67 23.49
N ARG A 279 27.25 4.29 22.41
CA ARG A 279 28.19 5.17 21.67
C ARG A 279 27.59 5.83 20.43
N SER A 280 26.71 5.12 19.74
CA SER A 280 26.02 5.66 18.57
C SER A 280 24.96 6.68 18.98
N VAL A 281 24.85 7.80 18.28
CA VAL A 281 23.74 8.75 18.46
C VAL A 281 22.37 8.07 18.27
N GLU A 282 22.30 7.06 17.39
CA GLU A 282 21.07 6.30 17.17
C GLU A 282 20.67 5.48 18.41
N HIS A 283 21.64 5.00 19.19
CA HIS A 283 21.38 4.35 20.47
C HIS A 283 20.98 5.35 21.55
N LEU A 284 21.69 6.48 21.65
CA LEU A 284 21.33 7.57 22.57
C LEU A 284 19.87 8.00 22.36
N LYS A 285 19.48 8.24 21.11
CA LYS A 285 18.10 8.56 20.71
C LYS A 285 17.09 7.54 21.21
N ARG A 286 17.35 6.25 21.00
CA ARG A 286 16.41 5.16 21.37
C ARG A 286 16.32 4.94 22.87
N TYR A 287 17.45 5.07 23.56
CA TYR A 287 17.52 4.88 25.01
C TYR A 287 16.84 6.02 25.76
N THR A 288 17.14 7.27 25.39
CA THR A 288 16.62 8.46 26.09
C THR A 288 15.30 8.97 25.54
N THR A 289 14.89 8.54 24.34
CA THR A 289 13.78 9.12 23.56
C THR A 289 14.01 10.56 23.06
N THR A 290 15.22 11.11 23.19
CA THR A 290 15.52 12.46 22.68
C THR A 290 15.27 12.58 21.18
N GLY A 291 14.59 13.65 20.77
CA GLY A 291 14.23 13.94 19.39
C GLY A 291 13.17 13.02 18.78
N MET A 292 12.45 12.28 19.61
CA MET A 292 11.32 11.42 19.19
C MET A 292 9.95 12.06 19.40
N GLY A 293 9.89 13.29 19.92
CA GLY A 293 8.67 14.08 20.07
C GLY A 293 8.04 14.50 18.73
N THR A 294 6.90 15.18 18.80
CA THR A 294 6.20 15.72 17.61
C THR A 294 7.00 16.82 16.92
N ASP A 295 7.90 17.48 17.66
CA ASP A 295 8.85 18.45 17.13
C ASP A 295 10.01 17.80 16.35
N GLN A 296 10.21 16.49 16.50
CA GLN A 296 11.31 15.70 15.92
C GLN A 296 12.71 16.23 16.30
N GLY A 297 12.85 16.74 17.52
CA GLY A 297 14.12 17.18 18.09
C GLY A 297 14.73 18.42 17.45
N LYS A 298 13.88 19.30 16.91
CA LYS A 298 14.29 20.56 16.28
C LYS A 298 15.06 21.48 17.24
N THR A 299 14.81 21.38 18.53
CA THR A 299 15.51 22.14 19.58
C THR A 299 16.42 21.28 20.47
N SER A 300 16.31 19.95 20.44
CA SER A 300 17.03 19.05 21.36
C SER A 300 18.24 18.34 20.73
N ASN A 301 18.14 17.91 19.47
CA ASN A 301 19.11 17.00 18.86
C ASN A 301 20.54 17.54 18.88
N ILE A 302 20.77 18.80 18.50
CA ILE A 302 22.13 19.37 18.46
C ILE A 302 22.73 19.44 19.87
N ASN A 303 21.93 19.73 20.89
CA ASN A 303 22.40 19.74 22.26
C ASN A 303 22.75 18.33 22.76
N ALA A 304 21.92 17.34 22.46
CA ALA A 304 22.20 15.95 22.77
C ALA A 304 23.49 15.46 22.10
N LEU A 305 23.72 15.83 20.83
CA LEU A 305 24.94 15.50 20.07
C LEU A 305 26.20 16.09 20.68
N ILE A 306 26.16 17.35 21.08
CA ILE A 306 27.30 18.02 21.71
C ILE A 306 27.63 17.37 23.06
N LEU A 307 26.62 17.11 23.91
CA LEU A 307 26.82 16.42 25.18
C LEU A 307 27.36 15.00 24.99
N MET A 308 26.85 14.29 23.97
CA MET A 308 27.34 12.97 23.65
C MET A 308 28.82 13.01 23.23
N GLY A 309 29.21 14.00 22.45
CA GLY A 309 30.60 14.26 22.09
C GLY A 309 31.47 14.50 23.31
N GLU A 310 31.03 15.36 24.23
CA GLU A 310 31.70 15.63 25.52
C GLU A 310 31.94 14.32 26.31
N TYR A 311 30.91 13.51 26.52
CA TYR A 311 31.02 12.28 27.31
C TYR A 311 31.77 11.13 26.63
N THR A 312 31.95 11.21 25.31
CA THR A 312 32.69 10.20 24.53
C THR A 312 34.03 10.68 24.02
N SER A 313 34.44 11.90 24.38
CA SER A 313 35.66 12.55 23.87
C SER A 313 35.72 12.61 22.34
N GLN A 314 34.57 12.89 21.71
CA GLN A 314 34.41 13.04 20.27
C GLN A 314 33.97 14.47 19.93
N THR A 315 34.44 14.99 18.79
CA THR A 315 33.90 16.24 18.25
C THR A 315 32.46 16.02 17.75
N PRO A 316 31.60 17.07 17.70
CA PRO A 316 30.26 16.94 17.12
C PRO A 316 30.28 16.36 15.70
N ALA A 317 31.30 16.69 14.89
CA ALA A 317 31.49 16.13 13.55
C ALA A 317 31.66 14.60 13.55
N GLN A 318 32.36 14.05 14.54
CA GLN A 318 32.60 12.59 14.67
C GLN A 318 31.37 11.85 15.21
N VAL A 319 30.62 12.47 16.13
CA VAL A 319 29.34 11.90 16.61
C VAL A 319 28.33 11.80 15.46
N GLY A 320 28.35 12.79 14.55
CA GLY A 320 27.45 12.88 13.41
C GLY A 320 26.04 13.27 13.83
N THR A 321 25.09 13.27 12.89
CA THR A 321 23.68 13.55 13.15
C THR A 321 22.84 12.28 13.04
N THR A 322 21.70 12.23 13.72
CA THR A 322 20.68 11.20 13.42
C THR A 322 20.13 11.36 12.01
N ARG A 323 19.58 10.29 11.45
CA ARG A 323 18.99 10.35 10.10
C ARG A 323 17.77 11.28 10.04
N PHE A 324 17.81 12.27 9.15
CA PHE A 324 16.65 13.11 8.81
C PHE A 324 15.68 12.34 7.91
N ARG A 325 14.39 12.35 8.26
CA ARG A 325 13.33 11.64 7.53
C ARG A 325 12.17 12.58 7.19
N PRO A 326 11.45 12.35 6.09
CA PRO A 326 10.14 12.95 5.92
C PRO A 326 9.14 12.29 6.89
N PRO A 327 8.10 13.02 7.33
CA PRO A 327 7.84 14.41 7.01
C PRO A 327 8.60 15.38 7.96
N PHE A 328 9.02 16.55 7.47
CA PHE A 328 9.69 17.60 8.26
C PHE A 328 8.85 18.07 9.46
N ALA A 329 7.53 18.15 9.24
CA ALA A 329 6.52 18.37 10.26
C ALA A 329 5.36 17.39 10.01
N PRO A 330 4.59 16.99 11.04
CA PRO A 330 3.47 16.06 10.86
C PRO A 330 2.51 16.49 9.74
N VAL A 331 2.03 15.52 8.97
CA VAL A 331 1.04 15.70 7.90
C VAL A 331 -0.14 14.80 8.22
N THR A 332 -1.36 15.28 7.98
CA THR A 332 -2.56 14.47 8.24
C THR A 332 -2.62 13.26 7.29
N LEU A 333 -3.11 12.12 7.79
CA LEU A 333 -3.37 10.95 6.93
C LEU A 333 -4.36 11.28 5.81
N GLY A 334 -5.34 12.14 6.08
CA GLY A 334 -6.32 12.61 5.09
C GLY A 334 -5.66 13.30 3.89
N THR A 335 -4.62 14.12 4.12
CA THR A 335 -3.85 14.74 3.04
C THR A 335 -3.10 13.72 2.19
N ILE A 336 -2.54 12.69 2.81
CA ILE A 336 -1.82 11.63 2.10
C ILE A 336 -2.77 10.76 1.26
N VAL A 337 -3.92 10.37 1.82
CA VAL A 337 -4.93 9.53 1.17
C VAL A 337 -5.69 10.30 0.08
N GLY A 338 -5.93 11.60 0.29
CA GLY A 338 -6.66 12.46 -0.63
C GLY A 338 -8.09 11.97 -0.84
N ARG A 339 -8.48 11.75 -2.12
CA ARG A 339 -9.84 11.33 -2.50
C ARG A 339 -10.03 9.82 -2.60
N ARG A 340 -9.04 9.00 -2.22
CA ARG A 340 -9.13 7.52 -2.24
C ARG A 340 -9.89 7.00 -1.02
N VAL A 341 -11.16 7.39 -0.89
CA VAL A 341 -12.03 7.09 0.25
C VAL A 341 -13.44 6.75 -0.25
N GLY A 342 -14.21 6.00 0.56
CA GLY A 342 -15.57 5.58 0.20
C GLY A 342 -15.63 4.88 -1.16
N ALA A 343 -16.57 5.28 -2.02
CA ALA A 343 -16.76 4.71 -3.35
C ALA A 343 -15.56 4.91 -4.31
N LEU A 344 -14.62 5.82 -3.99
CA LEU A 344 -13.41 6.08 -4.77
C LEU A 344 -12.17 5.33 -4.23
N TYR A 345 -12.32 4.51 -3.19
CA TYR A 345 -11.22 3.75 -2.61
C TYR A 345 -10.59 2.80 -3.64
N ARG A 346 -11.42 2.14 -4.45
CA ARG A 346 -11.01 1.26 -5.55
C ARG A 346 -11.98 1.43 -6.73
N PRO A 347 -11.52 1.44 -7.99
CA PRO A 347 -12.41 1.43 -9.15
C PRO A 347 -13.28 0.17 -9.13
N LEU A 348 -14.60 0.35 -9.15
CA LEU A 348 -15.54 -0.76 -9.25
C LEU A 348 -15.84 -1.05 -10.73
N LYS A 349 -15.49 -2.24 -11.22
CA LYS A 349 -15.82 -2.66 -12.59
C LYS A 349 -17.27 -3.14 -12.62
N ARG A 350 -18.10 -2.57 -13.49
CA ARG A 350 -19.53 -2.93 -13.66
C ARG A 350 -19.73 -3.76 -14.91
N LEU A 351 -20.69 -4.69 -14.85
CA LEU A 351 -21.12 -5.48 -16.01
C LEU A 351 -21.64 -4.57 -17.15
N PRO A 352 -21.52 -5.00 -18.42
CA PRO A 352 -22.12 -4.27 -19.54
C PRO A 352 -23.64 -4.06 -19.38
N ALA A 353 -24.34 -5.03 -18.79
CA ALA A 353 -25.77 -4.96 -18.48
C ALA A 353 -26.06 -4.74 -16.98
N HIS A 354 -25.17 -4.04 -16.25
CA HIS A 354 -25.28 -3.89 -14.79
C HIS A 354 -26.65 -3.33 -14.33
N ASP A 355 -27.12 -2.27 -14.97
CA ASP A 355 -28.39 -1.63 -14.60
C ASP A 355 -29.60 -2.53 -14.89
N TRP A 356 -29.50 -3.38 -15.92
CA TRP A 356 -30.52 -4.39 -16.20
C TRP A 356 -30.59 -5.43 -15.07
N HIS A 357 -29.45 -5.94 -14.62
CA HIS A 357 -29.40 -6.88 -13.49
C HIS A 357 -29.94 -6.26 -12.19
N ALA A 358 -29.60 -4.99 -11.93
CA ALA A 358 -30.15 -4.27 -10.78
C ALA A 358 -31.68 -4.15 -10.86
N ALA A 359 -32.23 -3.88 -12.04
CA ALA A 359 -33.68 -3.84 -12.26
C ALA A 359 -34.35 -5.21 -12.08
N GLN A 360 -33.64 -6.32 -12.28
CA GLN A 360 -34.12 -7.68 -12.00
C GLN A 360 -33.92 -8.12 -10.53
N GLY A 361 -33.49 -7.21 -9.65
CA GLY A 361 -33.33 -7.50 -8.22
C GLY A 361 -32.05 -8.30 -7.88
N ALA A 362 -31.00 -8.19 -8.70
CA ALA A 362 -29.72 -8.82 -8.39
C ALA A 362 -29.15 -8.34 -7.05
N LEU A 363 -28.74 -9.29 -6.21
CA LEU A 363 -27.87 -9.02 -5.06
C LEU A 363 -26.42 -9.03 -5.56
N PHE A 364 -25.75 -7.88 -5.50
CA PHE A 364 -24.38 -7.75 -5.99
C PHE A 364 -23.34 -7.97 -4.89
N GLU A 365 -22.29 -8.70 -5.24
CA GLU A 365 -21.05 -8.76 -4.47
C GLU A 365 -19.83 -8.45 -5.34
N THR A 366 -18.68 -8.27 -4.70
CA THR A 366 -17.43 -7.98 -5.38
C THR A 366 -16.64 -9.27 -5.59
N PHE A 367 -16.49 -9.67 -6.86
CA PHE A 367 -15.65 -10.80 -7.27
C PHE A 367 -14.44 -10.26 -8.03
N GLY A 368 -13.30 -10.16 -7.33
CA GLY A 368 -12.11 -9.46 -7.82
C GLY A 368 -12.33 -7.95 -7.85
N ASP A 369 -12.24 -7.33 -9.02
CA ASP A 369 -12.58 -5.91 -9.23
C ASP A 369 -14.04 -5.70 -9.67
N TRP A 370 -14.77 -6.79 -9.97
CA TRP A 370 -16.06 -6.74 -10.63
C TRP A 370 -17.21 -6.82 -9.63
N CYS A 371 -18.19 -5.95 -9.81
CA CYS A 371 -19.49 -6.02 -9.16
C CYS A 371 -20.39 -6.97 -9.96
N ARG A 372 -20.67 -8.16 -9.43
CA ARG A 372 -21.42 -9.22 -10.13
C ARG A 372 -22.61 -9.70 -9.29
N PRO A 373 -23.71 -10.14 -9.92
CA PRO A 373 -24.80 -10.82 -9.22
C PRO A 373 -24.30 -12.06 -8.49
N ALA A 374 -24.36 -12.05 -7.17
CA ALA A 374 -24.13 -13.24 -6.33
C ALA A 374 -25.33 -14.18 -6.42
N ALA A 375 -26.54 -13.62 -6.39
CA ALA A 375 -27.83 -14.30 -6.63
C ALA A 375 -28.93 -13.26 -7.00
N TYR A 376 -30.12 -13.76 -7.28
CA TYR A 376 -31.38 -13.03 -7.55
C TYR A 376 -32.43 -13.49 -6.51
N PRO A 377 -32.35 -13.01 -5.26
CA PRO A 377 -33.22 -13.46 -4.19
C PRO A 377 -34.67 -13.01 -4.39
N ARG A 378 -35.62 -13.90 -4.06
CA ARG A 378 -37.03 -13.54 -3.88
C ARG A 378 -37.24 -12.94 -2.48
N THR A 379 -38.36 -12.25 -2.28
CA THR A 379 -38.69 -11.66 -0.98
C THR A 379 -38.58 -12.68 0.15
N GLY A 380 -37.68 -12.42 1.11
CA GLY A 380 -37.45 -13.27 2.28
C GLY A 380 -36.44 -14.41 2.08
N GLU A 381 -35.89 -14.61 0.88
CA GLU A 381 -34.81 -15.59 0.66
C GLU A 381 -33.46 -15.06 1.18
N THR A 382 -32.68 -15.95 1.80
CA THR A 382 -31.25 -15.72 2.04
C THR A 382 -30.46 -15.92 0.74
N LEU A 383 -29.20 -15.48 0.72
CA LEU A 383 -28.29 -15.72 -0.41
C LEU A 383 -28.19 -17.21 -0.75
N ASP A 384 -27.94 -18.06 0.26
CA ASP A 384 -27.81 -19.51 0.07
C ASP A 384 -29.09 -20.15 -0.46
N ALA A 385 -30.26 -19.74 0.06
CA ALA A 385 -31.55 -20.26 -0.39
C ALA A 385 -31.83 -19.86 -1.85
N ALA A 386 -31.53 -18.61 -2.22
CA ALA A 386 -31.64 -18.13 -3.60
C ALA A 386 -30.70 -18.92 -4.53
N ALA A 387 -29.43 -19.07 -4.14
CA ALA A 387 -28.43 -19.83 -4.91
C ALA A 387 -28.84 -21.29 -5.13
N GLN A 388 -29.37 -21.96 -4.10
CA GLN A 388 -29.87 -23.34 -4.19
C GLN A 388 -31.09 -23.45 -5.11
N ARG A 389 -32.08 -22.55 -4.97
CA ARG A 389 -33.25 -22.49 -5.86
C ARG A 389 -32.84 -22.27 -7.31
N GLU A 390 -31.92 -21.32 -7.54
CA GLU A 390 -31.40 -21.00 -8.86
C GLU A 390 -30.72 -22.22 -9.48
N ALA A 391 -29.75 -22.82 -8.79
CA ALA A 391 -29.07 -24.04 -9.24
C ALA A 391 -30.04 -25.19 -9.54
N ALA A 392 -31.02 -25.44 -8.65
CA ALA A 392 -32.05 -26.44 -8.87
C ALA A 392 -32.89 -26.17 -10.13
N THR A 393 -33.20 -24.90 -10.39
CA THR A 393 -33.97 -24.48 -11.56
C THR A 393 -33.16 -24.66 -12.84
N VAL A 394 -31.86 -24.32 -12.84
CA VAL A 394 -30.97 -24.56 -13.99
C VAL A 394 -30.86 -26.05 -14.31
N ARG A 395 -30.72 -26.91 -13.29
CA ARG A 395 -30.67 -28.38 -13.47
C ARG A 395 -31.96 -28.93 -14.10
N LYS A 396 -33.12 -28.43 -13.72
CA LYS A 396 -34.43 -28.94 -14.18
C LYS A 396 -34.90 -28.31 -15.48
N CYS A 397 -34.55 -27.06 -15.73
CA CYS A 397 -35.09 -26.23 -16.80
C CYS A 397 -33.97 -25.51 -17.55
N ALA A 398 -33.79 -24.22 -17.29
CA ALA A 398 -32.71 -23.42 -17.85
C ALA A 398 -32.42 -22.21 -16.96
N GLY A 399 -31.27 -21.56 -17.17
CA GLY A 399 -31.01 -20.26 -16.60
C GLY A 399 -30.02 -19.42 -17.38
N LEU A 400 -30.01 -18.11 -17.06
CA LEU A 400 -29.12 -17.11 -17.63
C LEU A 400 -28.09 -16.64 -16.61
N PHE A 401 -26.86 -16.54 -17.07
CA PHE A 401 -25.74 -16.01 -16.30
C PHE A 401 -24.91 -15.03 -17.12
N ASP A 402 -24.47 -13.96 -16.47
CA ASP A 402 -23.59 -12.98 -17.09
C ASP A 402 -22.11 -13.33 -16.79
N GLY A 403 -21.51 -14.01 -17.76
CA GLY A 403 -20.10 -14.38 -17.81
C GLY A 403 -19.20 -13.30 -18.42
N SER A 404 -19.70 -12.08 -18.67
CA SER A 404 -18.93 -11.00 -19.31
C SER A 404 -17.58 -10.73 -18.64
N PRO A 405 -17.44 -10.82 -17.30
CA PRO A 405 -16.15 -10.63 -16.63
C PRO A 405 -15.08 -11.70 -16.89
N LEU A 406 -15.38 -12.84 -17.51
CA LEU A 406 -14.34 -13.80 -17.90
C LEU A 406 -13.31 -13.11 -18.81
N GLY A 407 -12.02 -13.37 -18.61
CA GLY A 407 -11.00 -12.79 -19.48
C GLY A 407 -11.12 -13.36 -20.89
N LYS A 408 -10.92 -12.51 -21.90
CA LYS A 408 -11.01 -12.87 -23.32
C LYS A 408 -9.82 -12.26 -24.04
N LEU A 409 -9.02 -13.11 -24.67
CA LEU A 409 -7.87 -12.73 -25.48
C LEU A 409 -8.07 -13.29 -26.89
N GLU A 410 -7.81 -12.49 -27.92
CA GLU A 410 -7.50 -13.01 -29.24
C GLU A 410 -5.99 -13.16 -29.38
N VAL A 411 -5.56 -14.35 -29.78
CA VAL A 411 -4.15 -14.67 -30.08
C VAL A 411 -4.05 -14.89 -31.58
N TYR A 412 -3.29 -14.05 -32.26
CA TYR A 412 -3.20 -14.00 -33.72
C TYR A 412 -1.76 -14.17 -34.21
N GLY A 413 -1.59 -14.86 -35.33
CA GLY A 413 -0.35 -14.90 -36.10
C GLY A 413 0.08 -16.31 -36.51
N PRO A 414 1.04 -16.45 -37.44
CA PRO A 414 1.45 -17.75 -37.96
C PRO A 414 2.06 -18.66 -36.89
N ASP A 415 2.66 -18.09 -35.83
CA ASP A 415 3.25 -18.85 -34.73
C ASP A 415 2.30 -19.03 -33.53
N ALA A 416 1.03 -18.55 -33.61
CA ALA A 416 0.10 -18.55 -32.48
C ALA A 416 -0.14 -19.95 -31.89
N ALA A 417 -0.33 -20.95 -32.76
CA ALA A 417 -0.54 -22.33 -32.34
C ALA A 417 0.68 -22.89 -31.57
N ARG A 418 1.88 -22.61 -32.07
CA ARG A 418 3.15 -23.03 -31.46
C ARG A 418 3.41 -22.31 -30.14
N PHE A 419 3.11 -21.02 -30.07
CA PHE A 419 3.17 -20.25 -28.83
C PHE A 419 2.22 -20.82 -27.76
N LEU A 420 0.97 -21.08 -28.13
CA LEU A 420 -0.01 -21.65 -27.21
C LEU A 420 0.37 -23.06 -26.72
N ASP A 421 1.05 -23.87 -27.53
CA ASP A 421 1.61 -25.15 -27.10
C ASP A 421 2.70 -25.01 -26.03
N LEU A 422 3.44 -23.90 -26.02
CA LEU A 422 4.45 -23.58 -25.01
C LEU A 422 3.81 -23.06 -23.72
N MET A 423 2.71 -22.31 -23.82
CA MET A 423 2.06 -21.71 -22.66
C MET A 423 1.15 -22.70 -21.91
N TYR A 424 0.49 -23.60 -22.63
CA TYR A 424 -0.46 -24.54 -22.04
C TYR A 424 0.11 -25.94 -21.85
N VAL A 425 -0.41 -26.64 -20.85
CA VAL A 425 -0.10 -28.07 -20.65
C VAL A 425 -0.56 -28.92 -21.83
N GLY A 426 -1.73 -28.65 -22.42
CA GLY A 426 -2.23 -29.35 -23.60
C GLY A 426 -1.57 -28.92 -24.92
N THR A 427 -1.72 -29.73 -25.99
CA THR A 427 -1.20 -29.39 -27.34
C THR A 427 -2.28 -28.70 -28.18
N LEU A 428 -2.46 -27.39 -28.03
CA LEU A 428 -3.47 -26.58 -28.67
C LEU A 428 -3.32 -26.47 -30.20
N SER A 429 -2.12 -26.66 -30.76
CA SER A 429 -1.91 -26.67 -32.22
C SER A 429 -2.71 -27.74 -32.98
N THR A 430 -3.08 -28.82 -32.29
CA THR A 430 -3.91 -29.92 -32.83
C THR A 430 -5.40 -29.60 -32.91
N LEU A 431 -5.84 -28.45 -32.37
CA LEU A 431 -7.24 -28.06 -32.48
C LEU A 431 -7.62 -27.79 -33.93
N ARG A 432 -8.71 -28.42 -34.38
CA ARG A 432 -9.34 -28.09 -35.66
C ARG A 432 -10.07 -26.75 -35.52
N ILE A 433 -10.21 -26.01 -36.63
CA ILE A 433 -11.00 -24.78 -36.66
C ILE A 433 -12.43 -25.06 -36.18
N GLY A 434 -12.97 -24.17 -35.36
CA GLY A 434 -14.28 -24.32 -34.71
C GLY A 434 -14.32 -25.28 -33.52
N GLN A 435 -13.19 -25.86 -33.12
CA GLN A 435 -13.08 -26.69 -31.91
C GLN A 435 -12.47 -25.89 -30.77
N ALA A 436 -12.84 -26.28 -29.56
CA ALA A 436 -12.33 -25.72 -28.32
C ALA A 436 -11.73 -26.80 -27.41
N ARG A 437 -10.88 -26.39 -26.48
CA ARG A 437 -10.32 -27.26 -25.44
C ARG A 437 -10.15 -26.50 -24.14
N TYR A 438 -10.45 -27.17 -23.04
CA TYR A 438 -10.07 -26.70 -21.72
C TYR A 438 -8.54 -26.84 -21.55
N GLY A 439 -7.88 -25.76 -21.19
CA GLY A 439 -6.44 -25.68 -20.98
C GLY A 439 -6.12 -25.11 -19.61
N VAL A 440 -5.01 -25.57 -19.03
CA VAL A 440 -4.44 -25.02 -17.81
C VAL A 440 -3.09 -24.38 -18.09
N LEU A 441 -2.87 -23.24 -17.44
CA LEU A 441 -1.66 -22.42 -17.50
C LEU A 441 -0.85 -22.64 -16.23
N LEU A 442 0.46 -22.79 -16.40
CA LEU A 442 1.41 -22.94 -15.29
C LEU A 442 2.40 -21.80 -15.28
N ASN A 443 3.00 -21.56 -14.13
CA ASN A 443 4.25 -20.82 -14.02
C ASN A 443 5.45 -21.77 -14.17
N GLU A 444 6.66 -21.23 -14.13
CA GLU A 444 7.89 -22.02 -14.23
C GLU A 444 8.08 -23.05 -13.10
N ASN A 445 7.43 -22.85 -11.96
CA ASN A 445 7.42 -23.80 -10.84
C ASN A 445 6.47 -25.00 -11.09
N GLY A 446 5.73 -24.99 -12.20
CA GLY A 446 4.76 -26.02 -12.56
C GLY A 446 3.44 -25.89 -11.81
N THR A 447 3.21 -24.81 -11.08
CA THR A 447 1.98 -24.60 -10.32
C THR A 447 0.92 -23.93 -11.17
N LEU A 448 -0.35 -24.31 -10.94
CA LEU A 448 -1.50 -23.75 -11.64
C LEU A 448 -1.61 -22.25 -11.34
N VAL A 449 -1.68 -21.44 -12.40
CA VAL A 449 -1.85 -19.97 -12.28
C VAL A 449 -3.19 -19.51 -12.82
N ASP A 450 -3.69 -20.17 -13.86
CA ASP A 450 -4.98 -19.86 -14.47
C ASP A 450 -5.45 -21.06 -15.32
N ASP A 451 -6.70 -21.01 -15.74
CA ASP A 451 -7.33 -21.99 -16.62
C ASP A 451 -8.31 -21.30 -17.57
N GLY A 452 -8.84 -22.09 -18.50
CA GLY A 452 -9.92 -21.63 -19.35
C GLY A 452 -10.04 -22.40 -20.64
N ILE A 453 -10.93 -21.93 -21.51
CA ILE A 453 -11.22 -22.58 -22.78
C ILE A 453 -10.50 -21.84 -23.90
N VAL A 454 -9.75 -22.59 -24.71
CA VAL A 454 -9.11 -22.09 -25.92
C VAL A 454 -9.81 -22.68 -27.13
N ALA A 455 -10.28 -21.83 -28.04
CA ALA A 455 -10.91 -22.21 -29.29
C ALA A 455 -10.11 -21.72 -30.49
N ARG A 456 -10.10 -22.50 -31.58
CA ARG A 456 -9.42 -22.11 -32.82
C ARG A 456 -10.43 -21.49 -33.79
N LEU A 457 -10.30 -20.20 -34.05
CA LEU A 457 -11.21 -19.43 -34.92
C LEU A 457 -10.85 -19.57 -36.40
N SER A 458 -9.55 -19.62 -36.71
CA SER A 458 -9.03 -19.83 -38.06
C SER A 458 -7.65 -20.48 -37.98
N GLU A 459 -6.96 -20.63 -39.10
CA GLU A 459 -5.62 -21.20 -39.12
C GLU A 459 -4.66 -20.49 -38.15
N GLN A 460 -4.75 -19.16 -38.07
CA GLN A 460 -3.82 -18.29 -37.30
C GLN A 460 -4.51 -17.51 -36.18
N ARG A 461 -5.79 -17.80 -35.86
CA ARG A 461 -6.54 -17.06 -34.82
C ARG A 461 -7.07 -18.00 -33.77
N PHE A 462 -6.83 -17.66 -32.51
CA PHE A 462 -7.34 -18.36 -31.35
C PHE A 462 -8.11 -17.40 -30.44
N TRP A 463 -9.17 -17.92 -29.85
CA TRP A 463 -9.97 -17.29 -28.82
C TRP A 463 -9.62 -17.95 -27.49
N VAL A 464 -9.07 -17.19 -26.56
CA VAL A 464 -8.58 -17.69 -25.28
C VAL A 464 -9.41 -17.06 -24.16
N ASN A 465 -10.19 -17.89 -23.47
CA ASN A 465 -10.84 -17.50 -22.22
C ASN A 465 -9.89 -17.74 -21.04
N THR A 466 -9.97 -16.86 -20.05
CA THR A 466 -9.28 -17.01 -18.76
C THR A 466 -10.27 -16.81 -17.62
N SER A 467 -9.88 -17.15 -16.39
CA SER A 467 -10.65 -16.72 -15.21
C SER A 467 -10.76 -15.18 -15.14
N THR A 468 -11.80 -14.70 -14.46
CA THR A 468 -12.05 -13.24 -14.30
C THR A 468 -10.89 -12.53 -13.61
N ALA A 469 -10.30 -13.14 -12.58
CA ALA A 469 -9.20 -12.55 -11.82
C ALA A 469 -7.83 -12.81 -12.45
N GLY A 470 -7.69 -13.87 -13.26
CA GLY A 470 -6.43 -14.25 -13.89
C GLY A 470 -6.11 -13.51 -15.20
N PHE A 471 -7.11 -12.86 -15.83
CA PHE A 471 -6.97 -12.17 -17.11
C PHE A 471 -5.72 -11.27 -17.23
N ASP A 472 -5.57 -10.29 -16.32
CA ASP A 472 -4.47 -9.31 -16.41
C ASP A 472 -3.10 -10.00 -16.27
N ARG A 473 -3.04 -11.06 -15.45
CA ARG A 473 -1.82 -11.87 -15.25
C ARG A 473 -1.50 -12.71 -16.47
N THR A 474 -2.50 -13.37 -17.05
CA THR A 474 -2.32 -14.22 -18.23
C THR A 474 -1.91 -13.39 -19.44
N ALA A 475 -2.54 -12.22 -19.65
CA ALA A 475 -2.16 -11.29 -20.72
C ALA A 475 -0.72 -10.79 -20.54
N ALA A 476 -0.36 -10.35 -19.33
CA ALA A 476 0.99 -9.88 -19.03
C ALA A 476 2.03 -10.99 -19.20
N ALA A 477 1.74 -12.22 -18.76
CA ALA A 477 2.63 -13.35 -18.96
C ALA A 477 2.83 -13.63 -20.46
N PHE A 478 1.78 -13.63 -21.28
CA PHE A 478 1.95 -13.87 -22.71
C PHE A 478 2.82 -12.81 -23.36
N GLU A 479 2.62 -11.53 -23.01
CA GLU A 479 3.46 -10.43 -23.48
C GLU A 479 4.92 -10.57 -22.99
N GLU A 480 5.15 -10.93 -21.73
CA GLU A 480 6.48 -11.15 -21.18
C GLU A 480 7.22 -12.25 -21.96
N TRP A 481 6.60 -13.41 -22.17
CA TRP A 481 7.22 -14.50 -22.93
C TRP A 481 7.51 -14.11 -24.38
N LEU A 482 6.64 -13.33 -25.03
CA LEU A 482 6.87 -12.86 -26.40
C LEU A 482 7.93 -11.77 -26.50
N GLN A 483 8.02 -10.87 -25.51
CA GLN A 483 8.95 -9.74 -25.53
C GLN A 483 10.35 -10.09 -25.00
N CYS A 484 10.46 -11.12 -24.15
CA CYS A 484 11.72 -11.49 -23.49
C CYS A 484 12.32 -12.80 -24.00
N GLU A 485 11.51 -13.81 -24.33
CA GLU A 485 11.99 -15.18 -24.59
C GLU A 485 11.77 -15.64 -26.05
N TYR A 486 10.59 -15.34 -26.61
CA TYR A 486 10.16 -15.77 -27.94
C TYR A 486 10.06 -14.60 -28.91
N VAL A 487 11.06 -13.71 -28.89
CA VAL A 487 11.08 -12.43 -29.62
C VAL A 487 10.96 -12.56 -31.14
N ASP A 488 11.30 -13.73 -31.70
CA ASP A 488 11.19 -14.01 -33.13
C ASP A 488 9.81 -14.55 -33.55
N PHE A 489 8.92 -14.84 -32.59
CA PHE A 489 7.59 -15.37 -32.90
C PHE A 489 6.69 -14.26 -33.43
N LYS A 490 6.00 -14.54 -34.53
CA LYS A 490 5.02 -13.61 -35.10
C LYS A 490 3.66 -13.88 -34.46
N VAL A 491 3.49 -13.38 -33.23
CA VAL A 491 2.25 -13.50 -32.45
C VAL A 491 1.85 -12.13 -31.90
N LEU A 492 0.57 -11.82 -32.02
CA LEU A 492 -0.09 -10.67 -31.40
C LEU A 492 -1.09 -11.17 -30.38
N ILE A 493 -1.03 -10.59 -29.17
CA ILE A 493 -2.02 -10.82 -28.12
C ILE A 493 -2.92 -9.59 -28.06
N THR A 494 -4.23 -9.79 -28.13
CA THR A 494 -5.20 -8.69 -28.06
C THR A 494 -6.23 -8.96 -26.96
N PRO A 495 -6.13 -8.26 -25.82
CA PRO A 495 -7.22 -8.05 -24.88
C PRO A 495 -8.54 -7.66 -25.55
N VAL A 496 -9.56 -8.51 -25.43
CA VAL A 496 -10.91 -8.24 -25.94
C VAL A 496 -12.01 -8.42 -24.89
N THR A 497 -11.64 -8.58 -23.61
CA THR A 497 -12.56 -8.77 -22.46
C THR A 497 -13.69 -7.74 -22.41
N SER A 498 -13.38 -6.45 -22.55
CA SER A 498 -14.39 -5.37 -22.46
C SER A 498 -15.17 -5.17 -23.76
N ARG A 499 -14.70 -5.72 -24.89
CA ARG A 499 -15.37 -5.59 -26.18
C ARG A 499 -16.57 -6.54 -26.28
N TRP A 500 -16.48 -7.70 -25.64
CA TRP A 500 -17.45 -8.78 -25.74
C TRP A 500 -18.13 -9.04 -24.39
N ALA A 501 -19.44 -8.84 -24.34
CA ALA A 501 -20.25 -9.45 -23.30
C ALA A 501 -20.36 -10.96 -23.53
N ASN A 502 -20.62 -11.72 -22.47
CA ASN A 502 -20.82 -13.16 -22.52
C ASN A 502 -22.07 -13.51 -21.70
N ILE A 503 -23.13 -13.91 -22.39
CA ILE A 503 -24.37 -14.35 -21.78
C ILE A 503 -24.42 -15.88 -21.90
N THR A 504 -24.33 -16.56 -20.77
CA THR A 504 -24.40 -18.01 -20.70
C THR A 504 -25.84 -18.45 -20.52
N VAL A 505 -26.32 -19.33 -21.40
CA VAL A 505 -27.59 -20.04 -21.25
C VAL A 505 -27.28 -21.51 -20.93
N ALA A 506 -27.72 -21.98 -19.77
CA ALA A 506 -27.42 -23.32 -19.27
C ALA A 506 -28.68 -24.07 -18.83
N GLY A 507 -28.68 -25.39 -18.95
CA GLY A 507 -29.77 -26.29 -18.54
C GLY A 507 -30.35 -27.09 -19.70
N PRO A 508 -31.13 -28.17 -19.44
CA PRO A 508 -31.68 -29.03 -20.48
C PRO A 508 -32.53 -28.29 -21.53
N ARG A 509 -33.17 -27.18 -21.16
CA ARG A 509 -33.98 -26.34 -22.08
C ARG A 509 -33.19 -25.18 -22.71
N ALA A 510 -31.87 -25.13 -22.56
CA ALA A 510 -31.05 -24.00 -23.05
C ALA A 510 -31.15 -23.80 -24.58
N TRP A 511 -31.11 -24.88 -25.36
CA TRP A 511 -31.26 -24.78 -26.81
C TRP A 511 -32.68 -24.35 -27.21
N GLU A 512 -33.71 -24.89 -26.56
CA GLU A 512 -35.10 -24.48 -26.80
C GLU A 512 -35.26 -22.97 -26.62
N TRP A 513 -34.63 -22.41 -25.58
CA TRP A 513 -34.64 -20.97 -25.32
C TRP A 513 -33.99 -20.17 -26.46
N LEU A 514 -32.78 -20.54 -26.87
CA LEU A 514 -32.08 -19.86 -27.96
C LEU A 514 -32.85 -19.95 -29.28
N ALA A 515 -33.42 -21.12 -29.58
CA ALA A 515 -34.21 -21.35 -30.79
C ALA A 515 -35.46 -20.44 -30.86
N ARG A 516 -36.16 -20.21 -29.74
CA ARG A 516 -37.31 -19.29 -29.67
C ARG A 516 -36.96 -17.85 -30.02
N LEU A 517 -35.71 -17.43 -29.77
CA LEU A 517 -35.20 -16.12 -30.14
C LEU A 517 -34.72 -16.02 -31.61
N GLY A 518 -34.88 -17.11 -32.38
CA GLY A 518 -34.47 -17.13 -33.79
C GLY A 518 -32.97 -17.35 -34.01
N PHE A 519 -32.26 -17.95 -33.05
CA PHE A 519 -30.87 -18.36 -33.27
C PHE A 519 -30.81 -19.45 -34.35
N GLU A 520 -29.76 -19.41 -35.17
CA GLU A 520 -29.60 -20.30 -36.32
C GLU A 520 -29.58 -21.78 -35.91
N ALA A 521 -30.29 -22.65 -36.66
CA ALA A 521 -30.34 -24.09 -36.41
C ALA A 521 -28.95 -24.77 -36.45
N ALA A 522 -27.95 -24.13 -37.08
CA ALA A 522 -26.57 -24.57 -37.05
C ALA A 522 -25.95 -24.57 -35.63
N LEU A 523 -26.59 -23.91 -34.65
CA LEU A 523 -26.18 -23.89 -33.25
C LEU A 523 -26.89 -24.97 -32.41
N ALA A 524 -27.79 -25.76 -33.00
CA ALA A 524 -28.48 -26.85 -32.30
C ALA A 524 -27.50 -27.91 -31.78
N PRO A 525 -27.76 -28.59 -30.65
CA PRO A 525 -26.85 -29.59 -30.08
C PRO A 525 -26.43 -30.69 -31.06
N ALA A 526 -27.34 -31.12 -31.92
CA ALA A 526 -27.08 -32.12 -32.96
C ALA A 526 -26.07 -31.65 -34.03
N SER A 527 -26.04 -30.34 -34.31
CA SER A 527 -25.13 -29.74 -35.31
C SER A 527 -23.87 -29.15 -34.69
N MET A 528 -23.91 -28.79 -33.41
CA MET A 528 -22.85 -28.12 -32.68
C MET A 528 -22.53 -28.91 -31.40
N PRO A 529 -21.63 -29.90 -31.47
CA PRO A 529 -21.25 -30.71 -30.32
C PRO A 529 -20.63 -29.90 -29.17
N HIS A 530 -20.53 -30.51 -28.00
CA HIS A 530 -19.80 -29.92 -26.87
C HIS A 530 -18.33 -29.62 -27.23
N MET A 531 -17.77 -28.56 -26.68
CA MET A 531 -16.43 -28.01 -26.98
C MET A 531 -16.25 -27.58 -28.44
N THR A 532 -17.29 -26.94 -29.00
CA THR A 532 -17.21 -26.30 -30.31
C THR A 532 -17.57 -24.82 -30.22
N LEU A 533 -17.01 -24.03 -31.13
CA LEU A 533 -17.24 -22.60 -31.24
C LEU A 533 -17.65 -22.27 -32.67
N ARG A 534 -18.69 -21.44 -32.82
CA ARG A 534 -19.18 -20.94 -34.10
C ARG A 534 -19.42 -19.44 -34.05
N ASP A 535 -18.98 -18.75 -35.09
CA ASP A 535 -19.44 -17.40 -35.36
C ASP A 535 -20.83 -17.49 -36.02
N SER A 536 -21.73 -16.58 -35.67
CA SER A 536 -23.13 -16.53 -36.13
C SER A 536 -23.63 -15.07 -36.08
N VAL A 537 -24.89 -14.82 -36.41
CA VAL A 537 -25.51 -13.49 -36.37
C VAL A 537 -26.88 -13.56 -35.70
N TRP A 538 -27.21 -12.58 -34.86
CA TRP A 538 -28.55 -12.41 -34.28
C TRP A 538 -29.02 -10.97 -34.41
N GLU A 539 -30.17 -10.76 -35.07
CA GLU A 539 -30.75 -9.44 -35.34
C GLU A 539 -29.69 -8.42 -35.85
N SER A 540 -28.81 -8.84 -36.78
CA SER A 540 -27.65 -8.10 -37.35
C SER A 540 -26.38 -7.98 -36.48
N HIS A 541 -26.41 -8.44 -35.24
CA HIS A 541 -25.25 -8.40 -34.34
C HIS A 541 -24.37 -9.64 -34.53
N PRO A 542 -23.03 -9.48 -34.66
CA PRO A 542 -22.13 -10.62 -34.73
C PRO A 542 -22.10 -11.35 -33.39
N LEU A 543 -22.26 -12.66 -33.45
CA LEU A 543 -22.17 -13.55 -32.31
C LEU A 543 -20.96 -14.46 -32.44
N ARG A 544 -20.40 -14.81 -31.29
CA ARG A 544 -19.48 -15.92 -31.12
C ARG A 544 -20.02 -16.84 -30.05
N VAL A 545 -20.55 -17.97 -30.47
CA VAL A 545 -21.23 -18.93 -29.60
C VAL A 545 -20.28 -20.08 -29.31
N LEU A 546 -20.03 -20.35 -28.03
CA LEU A 546 -19.21 -21.45 -27.56
C LEU A 546 -20.09 -22.45 -26.79
N ARG A 547 -20.07 -23.73 -27.21
CA ARG A 547 -20.70 -24.82 -26.45
C ARG A 547 -19.75 -25.34 -25.39
N ALA A 548 -19.79 -24.71 -24.22
CA ALA A 548 -19.05 -25.09 -23.04
C ALA A 548 -19.98 -25.14 -21.82
N SER A 549 -19.54 -25.78 -20.75
CA SER A 549 -20.34 -25.88 -19.53
C SER A 549 -19.47 -25.96 -18.29
N PHE A 550 -19.69 -25.03 -17.37
CA PHE A 550 -19.13 -25.07 -16.02
C PHE A 550 -20.17 -25.52 -14.98
N SER A 551 -21.43 -25.68 -15.38
CA SER A 551 -22.47 -26.31 -14.54
C SER A 551 -22.56 -27.82 -14.74
N GLY A 552 -22.07 -28.34 -15.87
CA GLY A 552 -22.25 -29.74 -16.29
C GLY A 552 -23.58 -30.01 -17.03
N GLU A 553 -24.41 -28.99 -17.24
CA GLU A 553 -25.59 -29.07 -18.11
C GLU A 553 -25.25 -28.73 -19.57
N LEU A 554 -26.21 -28.93 -20.47
CA LEU A 554 -26.22 -28.29 -21.79
C LEU A 554 -25.99 -26.78 -21.63
N GLY A 555 -24.84 -26.28 -22.06
CA GLY A 555 -24.47 -24.87 -21.97
C GLY A 555 -24.08 -24.22 -23.31
N TYR A 556 -24.39 -22.93 -23.42
CA TYR A 556 -24.05 -22.03 -24.51
C TYR A 556 -23.53 -20.70 -23.95
N GLU A 557 -22.28 -20.37 -24.22
CA GLU A 557 -21.71 -19.05 -23.98
C GLU A 557 -21.90 -18.19 -25.24
N VAL A 558 -22.86 -17.27 -25.20
CA VAL A 558 -23.16 -16.34 -26.30
C VAL A 558 -22.35 -15.07 -26.10
N ASN A 559 -21.27 -14.93 -26.88
CA ASN A 559 -20.47 -13.70 -26.88
C ASN A 559 -21.00 -12.74 -27.96
N LEU A 560 -21.22 -11.49 -27.58
CA LEU A 560 -21.69 -10.41 -28.47
C LEU A 560 -21.04 -9.06 -28.08
N PRO A 561 -21.09 -8.04 -28.95
CA PRO A 561 -20.62 -6.70 -28.58
C PRO A 561 -21.28 -6.22 -27.27
N ALA A 562 -20.46 -5.72 -26.34
CA ALA A 562 -20.86 -5.48 -24.96
C ALA A 562 -22.06 -4.53 -24.80
N ASP A 563 -22.21 -3.57 -25.71
CA ASP A 563 -23.31 -2.60 -25.81
C ASP A 563 -24.68 -3.24 -26.09
N HIS A 564 -24.71 -4.48 -26.59
CA HIS A 564 -25.96 -5.21 -26.87
C HIS A 564 -26.34 -6.24 -25.80
N ALA A 565 -25.55 -6.34 -24.71
CA ALA A 565 -25.79 -7.32 -23.65
C ALA A 565 -27.20 -7.19 -23.02
N ALA A 566 -27.59 -5.97 -22.64
CA ALA A 566 -28.88 -5.70 -22.02
C ALA A 566 -30.06 -5.99 -22.97
N ALA A 567 -29.88 -5.74 -24.28
CA ALA A 567 -30.88 -6.04 -25.29
C ALA A 567 -31.09 -7.55 -25.43
N LEU A 568 -30.02 -8.34 -25.55
CA LEU A 568 -30.11 -9.80 -25.61
C LEU A 568 -30.74 -10.37 -24.33
N LEU A 569 -30.30 -9.91 -23.15
CA LEU A 569 -30.87 -10.35 -21.86
C LEU A 569 -32.37 -10.06 -21.77
N THR A 570 -32.80 -8.85 -22.15
CA THR A 570 -34.22 -8.49 -22.16
C THR A 570 -35.04 -9.40 -23.07
N ARG A 571 -34.52 -9.71 -24.27
CA ARG A 571 -35.19 -10.60 -25.24
C ARG A 571 -35.26 -12.03 -24.74
N LEU A 572 -34.19 -12.56 -24.16
CA LEU A 572 -34.19 -13.91 -23.57
C LEU A 572 -35.18 -13.96 -22.42
N TRP A 573 -35.11 -12.98 -21.51
CA TRP A 573 -35.91 -12.96 -20.30
C TRP A 573 -37.42 -12.89 -20.56
N ALA A 574 -37.85 -12.29 -21.67
CA ALA A 574 -39.25 -12.27 -22.09
C ALA A 574 -39.87 -13.67 -22.29
N HIS A 575 -39.07 -14.71 -22.49
CA HIS A 575 -39.52 -16.10 -22.64
C HIS A 575 -39.25 -16.98 -21.41
N ALA A 576 -38.69 -16.41 -20.33
CA ALA A 576 -38.23 -17.18 -19.18
C ALA A 576 -39.36 -17.92 -18.45
N GLU A 577 -40.52 -17.29 -18.30
CA GLU A 577 -41.68 -17.86 -17.58
C GLU A 577 -42.19 -19.14 -18.25
N GLU A 578 -42.38 -19.11 -19.58
CA GLU A 578 -42.82 -20.27 -20.38
C GLU A 578 -41.82 -21.44 -20.32
N LEU A 579 -40.55 -21.14 -20.07
CA LEU A 579 -39.47 -22.12 -19.98
C LEU A 579 -39.27 -22.64 -18.55
N GLY A 580 -39.90 -22.02 -17.56
CA GLY A 580 -39.61 -22.26 -16.13
C GLY A 580 -38.18 -21.87 -15.77
N ALA A 581 -37.60 -20.92 -16.50
CA ALA A 581 -36.19 -20.56 -16.39
C ALA A 581 -35.94 -19.52 -15.29
N THR A 582 -34.66 -19.35 -14.91
CA THR A 582 -34.24 -18.38 -13.88
C THR A 582 -33.04 -17.54 -14.33
N LEU A 583 -32.86 -16.38 -13.72
CA LEU A 583 -31.52 -15.79 -13.63
C LEU A 583 -30.76 -16.52 -12.54
N TYR A 584 -29.45 -16.68 -12.71
CA TYR A 584 -28.61 -17.24 -11.65
C TYR A 584 -27.31 -16.47 -11.47
N GLY A 585 -26.90 -16.32 -10.21
CA GLY A 585 -25.68 -15.62 -9.84
C GLY A 585 -24.46 -16.52 -9.69
N ILE A 586 -23.38 -15.94 -9.17
CA ILE A 586 -22.12 -16.66 -8.93
C ILE A 586 -22.31 -17.80 -7.93
N GLU A 587 -23.10 -17.62 -6.87
CA GLU A 587 -23.25 -18.66 -5.84
C GLU A 587 -23.94 -19.91 -6.39
N ALA A 588 -24.97 -19.76 -7.22
CA ALA A 588 -25.59 -20.89 -7.91
C ALA A 588 -24.60 -21.59 -8.88
N LEU A 589 -23.73 -20.83 -9.54
CA LEU A 589 -22.66 -21.39 -10.37
C LEU A 589 -21.65 -22.18 -9.52
N GLN A 590 -21.29 -21.69 -8.34
CA GLN A 590 -20.40 -22.38 -7.41
C GLN A 590 -21.00 -23.70 -6.91
N VAL A 591 -22.31 -23.73 -6.60
CA VAL A 591 -23.02 -24.98 -6.27
C VAL A 591 -22.88 -25.97 -7.43
N MET A 592 -23.26 -25.58 -8.65
CA MET A 592 -23.29 -26.48 -9.79
C MET A 592 -21.90 -26.99 -10.21
N ARG A 593 -20.86 -26.15 -10.13
CA ARG A 593 -19.48 -26.56 -10.47
C ARG A 593 -18.91 -27.50 -9.41
N VAL A 594 -19.24 -27.31 -8.13
CA VAL A 594 -18.84 -28.22 -7.04
C VAL A 594 -19.50 -29.59 -7.21
N GLU A 595 -20.79 -29.64 -7.56
CA GLU A 595 -21.48 -30.89 -7.91
C GLU A 595 -20.77 -31.67 -9.02
N LYS A 596 -20.14 -30.97 -9.97
CA LYS A 596 -19.33 -31.57 -11.04
C LYS A 596 -17.86 -31.78 -10.68
N GLY A 597 -17.41 -31.40 -9.49
CA GLY A 597 -16.01 -31.49 -9.09
C GLY A 597 -15.07 -30.60 -9.91
N TYR A 598 -15.59 -29.55 -10.54
CA TYR A 598 -14.76 -28.60 -11.27
C TYR A 598 -14.06 -27.65 -10.29
N ILE A 599 -12.78 -27.38 -10.57
CA ILE A 599 -11.98 -26.47 -9.77
C ILE A 599 -12.31 -25.01 -10.07
N HIS A 600 -12.06 -24.16 -9.10
CA HIS A 600 -11.98 -22.72 -9.27
C HIS A 600 -10.59 -22.24 -8.84
N ILE A 601 -9.83 -21.66 -9.78
CA ILE A 601 -8.49 -21.15 -9.51
C ILE A 601 -8.54 -20.10 -8.39
N GLY A 602 -7.67 -20.28 -7.40
CA GLY A 602 -7.59 -19.44 -6.19
C GLY A 602 -8.54 -19.87 -5.06
N THR A 603 -9.49 -20.78 -5.31
CA THR A 603 -10.32 -21.41 -4.28
C THR A 603 -9.86 -22.85 -4.02
N ASP A 604 -9.81 -23.67 -5.06
CA ASP A 604 -9.35 -25.07 -4.98
C ASP A 604 -7.87 -25.22 -5.34
N THR A 605 -7.18 -24.10 -5.53
CA THR A 605 -5.74 -24.02 -5.80
C THR A 605 -5.11 -22.89 -4.99
N ASP A 606 -3.89 -23.08 -4.48
CA ASP A 606 -3.27 -22.15 -3.52
C ASP A 606 -1.86 -21.66 -3.93
N GLY A 607 -1.52 -21.79 -5.21
CA GLY A 607 -0.19 -21.46 -5.74
C GLY A 607 0.87 -22.53 -5.51
N THR A 608 0.55 -23.61 -4.77
CA THR A 608 1.39 -24.81 -4.65
C THR A 608 0.81 -26.03 -5.37
N THR A 609 -0.45 -25.91 -5.80
CA THR A 609 -1.21 -26.94 -6.51
C THR A 609 -0.66 -27.18 -7.91
N LEU A 610 -0.37 -28.45 -8.21
CA LEU A 610 0.08 -28.92 -9.52
C LEU A 610 -1.09 -29.52 -10.30
N PRO A 611 -1.01 -29.64 -11.64
CA PRO A 611 -2.05 -30.29 -12.42
C PRO A 611 -2.42 -31.70 -11.92
N GLY A 612 -1.44 -32.48 -11.46
CA GLY A 612 -1.70 -33.83 -10.94
C GLY A 612 -2.49 -33.85 -9.64
N ASP A 613 -2.35 -32.82 -8.82
CA ASP A 613 -3.06 -32.69 -7.55
C ASP A 613 -4.58 -32.56 -7.79
N VAL A 614 -5.00 -31.98 -8.92
CA VAL A 614 -6.41 -31.76 -9.27
C VAL A 614 -6.92 -32.68 -10.38
N GLY A 615 -6.26 -33.82 -10.59
CA GLY A 615 -6.69 -34.82 -11.57
C GLY A 615 -6.41 -34.47 -13.04
N LEU A 616 -5.59 -33.44 -13.30
CA LEU A 616 -5.23 -32.95 -14.64
C LEU A 616 -3.83 -33.40 -15.09
N ALA A 617 -3.24 -34.42 -14.45
CA ALA A 617 -1.95 -34.99 -14.86
C ALA A 617 -1.98 -35.76 -16.20
N ARG A 618 -3.17 -36.17 -16.67
CA ARG A 618 -3.29 -37.10 -17.80
C ARG A 618 -2.68 -36.51 -19.07
N GLY A 619 -1.67 -37.19 -19.61
CA GLY A 619 -1.04 -36.83 -20.89
C GLY A 619 0.15 -35.88 -20.75
N ILE A 620 0.43 -35.34 -19.56
CA ILE A 620 1.60 -34.50 -19.32
C ILE A 620 2.90 -35.24 -19.67
N GLU A 621 3.05 -36.47 -19.17
CA GLU A 621 4.25 -37.29 -19.40
C GLU A 621 4.44 -37.71 -20.86
N ARG A 622 3.36 -37.70 -21.66
CA ARG A 622 3.38 -38.07 -23.08
C ARG A 622 3.64 -36.89 -24.00
N LYS A 623 3.59 -35.65 -23.49
CA LYS A 623 3.85 -34.45 -24.29
C LYS A 623 5.36 -34.29 -24.46
N ALA A 624 5.86 -34.64 -25.64
CA ALA A 624 7.28 -34.53 -25.96
C ALA A 624 7.76 -33.07 -26.05
N ALA A 625 6.89 -32.15 -26.48
CA ALA A 625 7.23 -30.73 -26.59
C ALA A 625 7.28 -30.06 -25.20
N PRO A 626 8.32 -29.25 -24.92
CA PRO A 626 8.39 -28.50 -23.66
C PRO A 626 7.27 -27.46 -23.60
N PHE A 627 6.88 -27.10 -22.37
CA PHE A 627 5.96 -26.01 -22.07
C PHE A 627 6.35 -25.38 -20.73
N VAL A 628 5.86 -24.18 -20.44
CA VAL A 628 6.15 -23.45 -19.20
C VAL A 628 5.77 -24.29 -17.98
N GLY A 629 6.73 -24.49 -17.07
CA GLY A 629 6.54 -25.32 -15.87
C GLY A 629 6.79 -26.82 -16.05
N HIS A 630 6.93 -27.32 -17.29
CA HIS A 630 7.12 -28.75 -17.57
C HIS A 630 8.29 -29.36 -16.78
N ARG A 631 9.46 -28.68 -16.77
CA ARG A 631 10.67 -29.14 -16.06
C ARG A 631 10.43 -29.32 -14.56
N SER A 632 9.62 -28.46 -13.95
CA SER A 632 9.36 -28.48 -12.52
C SER A 632 8.44 -29.64 -12.12
N LEU A 633 7.52 -30.04 -13.00
CA LEU A 633 6.65 -31.21 -12.80
C LEU A 633 7.42 -32.54 -12.78
N LEU A 634 8.64 -32.57 -13.31
CA LEU A 634 9.49 -33.77 -13.32
C LEU A 634 10.31 -33.96 -12.04
N ARG A 635 10.26 -33.02 -11.09
CA ARG A 635 11.01 -33.11 -9.82
C ARG A 635 10.41 -34.18 -8.90
N PRO A 636 11.22 -34.85 -8.05
CA PRO A 636 10.73 -35.85 -7.10
C PRO A 636 9.57 -35.36 -6.23
N ALA A 637 9.66 -34.15 -5.69
CA ALA A 637 8.61 -33.56 -4.85
C ALA A 637 7.27 -33.29 -5.58
N SER A 638 7.31 -33.15 -6.91
CA SER A 638 6.10 -33.00 -7.75
C SER A 638 5.45 -34.33 -8.09
N ARG A 639 6.17 -35.44 -7.91
CA ARG A 639 5.73 -36.82 -8.18
C ARG A 639 5.47 -37.62 -6.90
N ASP A 640 5.58 -36.98 -5.74
CA ASP A 640 5.30 -37.60 -4.47
C ASP A 640 3.82 -38.03 -4.41
N PRO A 641 3.51 -39.32 -4.21
CA PRO A 641 2.12 -39.80 -4.18
C PRO A 641 1.34 -39.28 -2.96
N THR A 642 2.02 -38.74 -1.94
CA THR A 642 1.42 -38.23 -0.70
C THR A 642 1.04 -36.75 -0.77
N ARG A 643 1.26 -36.09 -1.92
CA ARG A 643 0.80 -34.71 -2.14
C ARG A 643 -0.68 -34.55 -1.85
N LEU A 644 -1.06 -33.32 -1.53
CA LEU A 644 -2.46 -32.92 -1.44
C LEU A 644 -3.13 -33.11 -2.81
N GLN A 645 -4.24 -33.84 -2.84
CA GLN A 645 -5.00 -34.16 -4.05
C GLN A 645 -6.47 -33.80 -3.84
N LEU A 646 -7.11 -33.28 -4.88
CA LEU A 646 -8.52 -32.89 -4.88
C LEU A 646 -9.41 -34.14 -4.77
N VAL A 647 -10.29 -34.13 -3.78
CA VAL A 647 -11.28 -35.18 -3.54
C VAL A 647 -12.66 -34.56 -3.27
N GLY A 648 -13.70 -35.37 -3.41
CA GLY A 648 -15.02 -35.03 -2.90
C GLY A 648 -15.19 -35.53 -1.45
N LEU A 649 -15.92 -34.79 -0.64
CA LEU A 649 -16.33 -35.16 0.71
C LEU A 649 -17.85 -35.07 0.84
N MET A 650 -18.44 -36.01 1.58
CA MET A 650 -19.83 -35.95 2.03
C MET A 650 -19.88 -36.13 3.56
N PRO A 651 -20.62 -35.30 4.30
CA PRO A 651 -20.77 -35.49 5.74
C PRO A 651 -21.55 -36.78 6.02
N LEU A 652 -21.14 -37.54 7.04
CA LEU A 652 -21.79 -38.83 7.37
C LEU A 652 -23.22 -38.66 7.87
N ASP A 653 -23.53 -37.54 8.51
CA ASP A 653 -24.89 -37.22 8.96
C ASP A 653 -25.82 -36.77 7.81
N GLY A 654 -25.27 -36.57 6.61
CA GLY A 654 -25.98 -36.13 5.40
C GLY A 654 -26.60 -34.73 5.49
N ARG A 655 -26.28 -33.95 6.54
CA ARG A 655 -26.99 -32.71 6.88
C ARG A 655 -26.08 -31.54 7.19
N THR A 656 -24.93 -31.77 7.82
CA THR A 656 -24.06 -30.68 8.28
C THR A 656 -23.08 -30.29 7.18
N PRO A 657 -23.15 -29.07 6.62
CA PRO A 657 -22.17 -28.59 5.65
C PRO A 657 -20.78 -28.53 6.28
N LEU A 658 -19.75 -28.88 5.50
CA LEU A 658 -18.38 -28.84 5.97
C LEU A 658 -17.83 -27.41 5.82
N PRO A 659 -17.43 -26.70 6.89
CA PRO A 659 -16.97 -25.33 6.76
C PRO A 659 -15.76 -25.23 5.83
N VAL A 660 -15.77 -24.25 4.92
CA VAL A 660 -14.60 -23.96 4.06
C VAL A 660 -13.40 -23.59 4.93
N GLY A 661 -12.23 -24.15 4.61
CA GLY A 661 -11.00 -24.01 5.41
C GLY A 661 -10.90 -24.93 6.63
N ALA A 662 -11.93 -25.73 6.92
CA ALA A 662 -11.86 -26.75 7.98
C ALA A 662 -10.72 -27.75 7.71
N GLN A 663 -10.06 -28.18 8.78
CA GLN A 663 -8.86 -29.01 8.72
C GLN A 663 -9.21 -30.48 8.84
N ILE A 664 -8.60 -31.33 8.02
CA ILE A 664 -8.80 -32.78 8.04
C ILE A 664 -7.67 -33.37 8.88
N ALA A 665 -8.00 -33.98 10.01
CA ALA A 665 -7.01 -34.58 10.90
C ALA A 665 -7.64 -35.71 11.73
N PRO A 666 -6.86 -36.71 12.17
CA PRO A 666 -7.36 -37.73 13.09
C PRO A 666 -7.54 -37.20 14.52
N GLU A 667 -6.99 -36.05 14.89
CA GLU A 667 -7.14 -35.50 16.25
C GLU A 667 -7.43 -34.00 16.17
N PRO A 668 -8.13 -33.42 17.17
CA PRO A 668 -8.32 -31.98 17.23
C PRO A 668 -6.96 -31.26 17.39
N PRO A 669 -6.84 -29.99 16.96
CA PRO A 669 -5.61 -29.22 17.14
C PRO A 669 -5.14 -29.14 18.60
N PRO A 670 -3.81 -29.20 18.86
CA PRO A 670 -2.72 -29.27 17.89
C PRO A 670 -2.47 -30.70 17.36
N ALA A 671 -2.68 -30.90 16.05
CA ALA A 671 -2.43 -32.15 15.35
C ALA A 671 -1.92 -31.86 13.93
N LEU A 672 -1.20 -32.81 13.32
CA LEU A 672 -0.79 -32.69 11.92
C LEU A 672 -2.01 -32.83 11.00
N THR A 673 -2.26 -31.80 10.19
CA THR A 673 -3.32 -31.83 9.18
C THR A 673 -2.94 -32.72 7.99
N GLU A 674 -3.93 -33.47 7.50
CA GLU A 674 -3.87 -34.26 6.28
C GLU A 674 -4.45 -33.51 5.09
N GLY A 675 -5.11 -32.38 5.30
CA GLY A 675 -5.83 -31.69 4.25
C GLY A 675 -6.78 -30.62 4.75
N HIS A 676 -7.52 -30.02 3.83
CA HIS A 676 -8.49 -29.00 4.17
C HIS A 676 -9.63 -28.95 3.15
N VAL A 677 -10.80 -28.48 3.61
CA VAL A 677 -11.97 -28.23 2.77
C VAL A 677 -11.75 -26.95 1.96
N THR A 678 -11.92 -27.01 0.64
CA THR A 678 -11.74 -25.85 -0.26
C THR A 678 -13.07 -25.21 -0.65
N SER A 679 -14.11 -26.02 -0.83
CA SER A 679 -15.44 -25.58 -1.27
C SER A 679 -16.51 -26.44 -0.60
N SER A 680 -17.63 -25.87 -0.14
CA SER A 680 -18.75 -26.65 0.40
C SER A 680 -20.09 -25.98 0.17
N TYR A 681 -21.07 -26.75 -0.28
CA TYR A 681 -22.41 -26.26 -0.60
C TYR A 681 -23.45 -27.35 -0.34
N LEU A 682 -24.71 -26.95 -0.13
CA LEU A 682 -25.84 -27.86 -0.18
C LEU A 682 -26.16 -28.16 -1.65
N SER A 683 -26.08 -29.42 -2.08
CA SER A 683 -26.45 -29.83 -3.44
C SER A 683 -27.97 -29.93 -3.54
N PRO A 684 -28.64 -29.10 -4.35
CA PRO A 684 -30.09 -29.23 -4.58
C PRO A 684 -30.45 -30.50 -5.36
N GLU A 685 -29.54 -31.05 -6.17
CA GLU A 685 -29.78 -32.28 -6.93
C GLU A 685 -29.74 -33.52 -6.02
N LEU A 686 -28.82 -33.55 -5.05
CA LEU A 686 -28.65 -34.68 -4.13
C LEU A 686 -29.46 -34.53 -2.84
N GLY A 687 -29.86 -33.30 -2.49
CA GLY A 687 -30.57 -33.00 -1.24
C GLY A 687 -29.69 -33.09 0.01
N LEU A 688 -28.36 -33.03 -0.14
CA LEU A 688 -27.38 -33.14 0.96
C LEU A 688 -26.15 -32.24 0.72
N PRO A 689 -25.37 -31.90 1.77
CA PRO A 689 -24.16 -31.13 1.60
C PRO A 689 -23.05 -31.92 0.93
N VAL A 690 -22.32 -31.27 0.02
CA VAL A 690 -21.13 -31.80 -0.64
C VAL A 690 -19.99 -30.81 -0.51
N ALA A 691 -18.75 -31.30 -0.53
CA ALA A 691 -17.58 -30.45 -0.43
C ALA A 691 -16.41 -30.95 -1.28
N LEU A 692 -15.61 -30.03 -1.82
CA LEU A 692 -14.29 -30.33 -2.34
C LEU A 692 -13.25 -30.13 -1.24
N ALA A 693 -12.21 -30.94 -1.26
CA ALA A 693 -11.10 -30.83 -0.33
C ALA A 693 -9.78 -31.22 -0.99
N MET A 694 -8.70 -30.64 -0.48
CA MET A 694 -7.33 -31.08 -0.77
C MET A 694 -6.89 -32.04 0.32
N LEU A 695 -6.60 -33.29 -0.03
CA LEU A 695 -6.29 -34.38 0.91
C LEU A 695 -4.98 -35.09 0.52
N LYS A 696 -4.07 -35.30 1.48
CA LYS A 696 -2.81 -36.02 1.25
C LYS A 696 -3.10 -37.43 0.75
N GLY A 697 -2.57 -37.76 -0.43
CA GLY A 697 -2.78 -39.04 -1.09
C GLY A 697 -4.25 -39.34 -1.42
N GLY A 698 -5.09 -38.31 -1.55
CA GLY A 698 -6.54 -38.45 -1.60
C GLY A 698 -7.10 -39.35 -2.71
N SER A 699 -6.40 -39.49 -3.84
CA SER A 699 -6.83 -40.35 -4.96
C SER A 699 -6.95 -41.84 -4.59
N GLN A 700 -6.24 -42.30 -3.55
CA GLN A 700 -6.27 -43.69 -3.08
C GLN A 700 -7.16 -43.89 -1.85
N ARG A 701 -7.82 -42.84 -1.36
CA ARG A 701 -8.55 -42.83 -0.08
C ARG A 701 -10.07 -42.82 -0.24
N THR A 702 -10.58 -43.13 -1.44
CA THR A 702 -12.03 -43.17 -1.69
C THR A 702 -12.71 -44.19 -0.79
N GLY A 703 -13.81 -43.79 -0.15
CA GLY A 703 -14.56 -44.61 0.81
C GLY A 703 -14.09 -44.45 2.26
N GLU A 704 -12.94 -43.84 2.51
CA GLU A 704 -12.43 -43.59 3.86
C GLU A 704 -13.31 -42.57 4.61
N GLU A 705 -13.51 -42.81 5.90
CA GLU A 705 -14.16 -41.90 6.82
C GLU A 705 -13.11 -41.09 7.60
N LEU A 706 -13.32 -39.78 7.65
CA LEU A 706 -12.36 -38.80 8.14
C LEU A 706 -13.03 -37.86 9.15
N ARG A 707 -12.21 -37.19 9.95
CA ARG A 707 -12.66 -36.16 10.88
C ARG A 707 -12.23 -34.78 10.38
N VAL A 708 -13.21 -33.87 10.31
CA VAL A 708 -13.07 -32.50 9.84
C VAL A 708 -13.26 -31.56 11.04
N HIS A 709 -12.23 -30.81 11.38
CA HIS A 709 -12.18 -29.95 12.55
C HIS A 709 -12.29 -28.46 12.17
N HIS A 710 -13.20 -27.74 12.83
CA HIS A 710 -13.40 -26.30 12.64
C HIS A 710 -13.83 -25.62 13.94
N LEU A 711 -13.04 -24.65 14.42
CA LEU A 711 -13.34 -23.83 15.60
C LEU A 711 -13.87 -24.63 16.83
N GLY A 712 -13.23 -25.76 17.13
CA GLY A 712 -13.59 -26.63 18.27
C GLY A 712 -14.71 -27.64 17.97
N THR A 713 -15.33 -27.58 16.80
CA THR A 713 -16.33 -28.58 16.34
C THR A 713 -15.65 -29.64 15.48
N MET A 714 -16.16 -30.87 15.54
CA MET A 714 -15.73 -32.00 14.70
C MET A 714 -16.93 -32.53 13.92
N ILE A 715 -16.75 -32.74 12.61
CA ILE A 715 -17.73 -33.32 11.71
C ILE A 715 -17.09 -34.53 11.02
N GLU A 716 -17.80 -35.66 10.99
CA GLU A 716 -17.34 -36.85 10.27
C GLU A 716 -17.78 -36.77 8.80
N ALA A 717 -16.86 -37.10 7.89
CA ALA A 717 -17.11 -37.07 6.47
C ALA A 717 -16.49 -38.28 5.76
N ARG A 718 -17.08 -38.69 4.64
CA ARG A 718 -16.58 -39.75 3.77
C ARG A 718 -15.95 -39.17 2.52
N VAL A 719 -14.78 -39.69 2.14
CA VAL A 719 -14.16 -39.42 0.85
C VAL A 719 -14.94 -40.11 -0.26
N VAL A 720 -15.34 -39.36 -1.28
CA VAL A 720 -16.08 -39.86 -2.44
C VAL A 720 -15.41 -39.47 -3.74
N LYS A 721 -15.72 -40.24 -4.79
CA LYS A 721 -15.22 -39.98 -6.14
C LYS A 721 -16.00 -38.83 -6.79
N LEU A 722 -15.28 -37.93 -7.45
CA LEU A 722 -15.87 -36.86 -8.27
C LEU A 722 -16.18 -37.34 -9.70
N PRO A 723 -17.19 -36.76 -10.38
CA PRO A 723 -18.14 -35.75 -9.87
C PRO A 723 -19.21 -36.37 -8.95
N PHE A 724 -19.90 -35.54 -8.16
CA PHE A 724 -21.03 -35.98 -7.34
C PHE A 724 -22.30 -36.21 -8.16
N VAL A 725 -22.52 -35.37 -9.18
CA VAL A 725 -23.70 -35.40 -10.05
C VAL A 725 -23.30 -35.75 -11.48
N ASP A 726 -24.06 -36.64 -12.11
CA ASP A 726 -23.87 -37.10 -13.49
C ASP A 726 -22.41 -37.54 -13.78
N PRO A 727 -21.95 -38.63 -13.16
CA PRO A 727 -20.60 -39.17 -13.38
C PRO A 727 -20.37 -39.71 -14.79
N ALA A 728 -21.44 -40.05 -15.52
CA ALA A 728 -21.36 -40.44 -16.93
C ALA A 728 -21.13 -39.24 -17.86
N GLY A 729 -21.46 -38.01 -17.41
CA GLY A 729 -21.28 -36.79 -18.20
C GLY A 729 -22.27 -36.65 -19.36
N GLY A 730 -23.44 -37.27 -19.27
CA GLY A 730 -24.41 -37.27 -20.38
C GLY A 730 -25.11 -35.92 -20.57
N ARG A 731 -25.29 -35.16 -19.48
CA ARG A 731 -26.17 -33.97 -19.46
C ARG A 731 -25.65 -32.79 -20.28
N VAL A 732 -24.35 -32.73 -20.56
CA VAL A 732 -23.76 -31.68 -21.42
C VAL A 732 -24.21 -31.80 -22.89
N HIS A 733 -24.78 -32.93 -23.28
CA HIS A 733 -25.21 -33.19 -24.65
C HIS A 733 -26.67 -32.80 -24.95
N GLY A 734 -27.45 -32.47 -23.92
CA GLY A 734 -28.87 -32.11 -24.06
C GLY A 734 -29.79 -33.29 -23.79
#